data_AF-A0A9D8FXN1-F1
#
_entry.id   AF-A0A9D8FXN1-F1
#
_cell.length_a   1.000
_cell.length_b   1.000
_cell.length_c   1.000
_cell.angle_alpha   90.00
_cell.angle_beta   90.00
_cell.angle_gamma   90.00
#
_symmetry.space_group_name_H-M   'P 1'
#
loop_
_entity.id
_entity.type
_entity.pdbx_description
1 polymer ?
#
loop_
_entity_poly.entity_id
_entity_poly.type
_entity_poly.pdbx_seq_one_letter_code
_entity_poly.pdbx_strand_id
1 'polypeptide(L)'
;MTLTDTQLASLTQLFTDKQLLTRRVELLTYDGDASLNKGMPAGVVFVHTADEVSQVVRWANTHRVPLVARGAGTGLSGGAVAERGGVIVEFSRMKRIVELDEAGRRVVVEPGVVNLVLDEFVRAKGLYFPPDPASGRTATIGGNLAENAGGPHCFKYGVTTNYFTGMQVVLADGRVIRLGGGALDYPEYDLMGVLIGGEGTLGIITQARARLLRRIPATQTLLASFDSVEQAGNAVSAVIARGVVPATLEMMDQQMVRIVEEFAHAGLPLDAGAVLIVEVDGYPESVTSQMEHVAAIMRENDARDLRRAHTADERERIWYGRKSAIGAMARLAPAYYLLDGTVPRSKLAATLAGVNQLCQASGLRVGYVFHAGDGNLHPLVLIADPQDPALMERIHATGRKIMQLCVAMGGSITGEHGVGIEKREFMPLMYTPDELAAMWDVKEIFDPLKILNPGKIFPTATPTSPQSPLLSGEGVADEIAPRNAAEAARAIRAWNAQGKKIFIARDETAPRAPLRSRAGAAGEGATLLTRNLRGITTRALEDLYVTVNAGTPLAELQAELARDQMWVPLVSPFQDATIGGIIATNFNAPLRMKYGGIRDLLLAARVVLPDGRAIGAGRPVVKNVAGYDLPKLFVGSYGTLGLIVDATLKLAPLPRARASIIAPVDDLKRGMELGAELSRVCLVASGLLVWRGGNIPGSTAPYALIYTAEGIEEDVNAELAQARAVLQNEGVSHLAQLDAPSANDVWADFWRAPSDAPVLRAGVAPKDLPAFVGGLALGDASLIADIPNGMLYTRGAPLERVRPAALTLGGYAIVLNGQTGDAWGYRPEGLDLMRALKARWDPRGLFNPGMFVV
;
A
#
# COMPACT_ATOMS: atom_id res chain seq x y z
N MET A 1 22.35 17.95 -19.41
CA MET A 1 23.48 17.22 -20.00
C MET A 1 23.13 16.83 -21.43
N THR A 2 24.01 17.12 -22.39
CA THR A 2 23.94 16.60 -23.77
C THR A 2 24.82 15.37 -23.89
N LEU A 3 24.46 14.41 -24.75
CA LEU A 3 25.33 13.27 -25.05
C LEU A 3 26.53 13.74 -25.88
N THR A 4 27.70 13.14 -25.65
CA THR A 4 28.85 13.29 -26.55
C THR A 4 28.62 12.53 -27.86
N ASP A 5 29.35 12.88 -28.92
CA ASP A 5 29.25 12.17 -30.21
C ASP A 5 29.52 10.67 -30.06
N THR A 6 30.50 10.30 -29.21
CA THR A 6 30.81 8.91 -28.90
C THR A 6 29.67 8.20 -28.17
N GLN A 7 29.03 8.87 -27.21
CA GLN A 7 27.87 8.32 -26.49
C GLN A 7 26.68 8.14 -27.45
N LEU A 8 26.41 9.12 -28.30
CA LEU A 8 25.33 9.05 -29.28
C LEU A 8 25.56 7.93 -30.30
N ALA A 9 26.79 7.79 -30.81
CA ALA A 9 27.16 6.73 -31.73
C ALA A 9 26.99 5.34 -31.11
N SER A 10 27.44 5.15 -29.86
CA SER A 10 27.29 3.86 -29.17
C SER A 10 25.83 3.54 -28.82
N LEU A 11 25.00 4.53 -28.51
CA LEU A 11 23.56 4.33 -28.29
C LEU A 11 22.84 3.94 -29.58
N THR A 12 23.21 4.55 -30.71
CA THR A 12 22.64 4.25 -32.05
C THR A 12 23.03 2.84 -32.54
N GLN A 13 24.13 2.27 -32.04
CA GLN A 13 24.47 0.87 -32.29
C GLN A 13 23.59 -0.13 -31.54
N LEU A 14 22.97 0.29 -30.43
CA LEU A 14 22.11 -0.57 -29.60
C LEU A 14 20.64 -0.55 -30.06
N PHE A 15 20.18 0.57 -30.63
CA PHE A 15 18.77 0.78 -30.96
C PHE A 15 18.61 1.28 -32.39
N THR A 16 17.58 0.76 -33.06
CA THR A 16 17.25 1.19 -34.43
C THR A 16 16.75 2.64 -34.47
N ASP A 17 16.80 3.27 -35.65
CA ASP A 17 16.25 4.61 -35.88
C ASP A 17 14.74 4.73 -35.54
N LYS A 18 14.03 3.60 -35.53
CA LYS A 18 12.61 3.55 -35.13
C LYS A 18 12.41 3.46 -33.62
N GLN A 19 13.47 3.15 -32.86
CA GLN A 19 13.46 3.02 -31.41
C GLN A 19 14.12 4.21 -30.73
N LEU A 20 15.00 4.95 -31.40
CA LEU A 20 15.76 6.05 -30.83
C LEU A 20 15.39 7.40 -31.48
N LEU A 21 14.90 8.35 -30.68
CA LEU A 21 14.73 9.74 -31.10
C LEU A 21 15.88 10.59 -30.58
N THR A 22 16.47 11.38 -31.47
CA THR A 22 17.61 12.27 -31.14
C THR A 22 17.46 13.64 -31.80
N ARG A 23 16.55 13.81 -32.77
CA ARG A 23 16.36 15.09 -33.45
C ARG A 23 15.63 16.07 -32.53
N ARG A 24 16.15 17.30 -32.44
CA ARG A 24 15.65 18.33 -31.52
C ARG A 24 14.14 18.57 -31.59
N VAL A 25 13.56 18.55 -32.80
CA VAL A 25 12.12 18.77 -33.03
C VAL A 25 11.26 17.65 -32.45
N GLU A 26 11.75 16.41 -32.47
CA GLU A 26 11.05 15.26 -31.88
C GLU A 26 11.15 15.26 -30.36
N LEU A 27 12.29 15.71 -29.82
CA LEU A 27 12.52 15.78 -28.37
C LEU A 27 11.66 16.83 -27.67
N LEU A 28 11.11 17.82 -28.40
CA LEU A 28 10.22 18.83 -27.82
C LEU A 28 8.96 18.24 -27.19
N THR A 29 8.46 17.10 -27.68
CA THR A 29 7.26 16.45 -27.10
C THR A 29 7.55 15.74 -25.78
N TYR A 30 8.81 15.70 -25.35
CA TYR A 30 9.29 15.02 -24.15
C TYR A 30 9.97 15.98 -23.17
N ASP A 31 9.89 17.29 -23.41
CA ASP A 31 10.54 18.30 -22.57
C ASP A 31 9.83 18.58 -21.24
N GLY A 32 8.62 18.03 -21.05
CA GLY A 32 7.80 18.22 -19.86
C GLY A 32 6.85 17.05 -19.63
N ASP A 33 6.23 17.01 -18.47
CA ASP A 33 5.02 16.23 -18.17
C ASP A 33 3.82 17.19 -18.01
N ALA A 34 2.80 16.83 -17.23
CA ALA A 34 1.65 17.70 -16.98
C ALA A 34 1.93 18.79 -15.92
N SER A 35 3.13 18.82 -15.33
CA SER A 35 3.58 19.90 -14.44
C SER A 35 4.04 21.14 -15.23
N LEU A 36 4.38 22.21 -14.50
CA LEU A 36 4.99 23.41 -15.09
C LEU A 36 6.49 23.25 -15.39
N ASN A 37 7.10 22.14 -14.96
CA ASN A 37 8.54 21.92 -15.09
C ASN A 37 8.92 21.50 -16.50
N LYS A 38 10.10 21.97 -16.95
CA LYS A 38 10.68 21.63 -18.25
C LYS A 38 12.11 21.14 -18.10
N GLY A 39 12.52 20.22 -18.98
CA GLY A 39 13.85 19.63 -19.02
C GLY A 39 14.04 18.83 -20.32
N MET A 40 14.98 19.28 -21.16
CA MET A 40 15.20 18.69 -22.48
C MET A 40 16.01 17.39 -22.37
N PRO A 41 15.47 16.22 -22.80
CA PRO A 41 16.27 15.02 -22.93
C PRO A 41 17.27 15.14 -24.08
N ALA A 42 18.32 14.35 -24.05
CA ALA A 42 19.28 14.20 -25.14
C ALA A 42 18.95 13.02 -26.08
N GLY A 43 18.03 12.14 -25.66
CA GLY A 43 17.45 11.10 -26.50
C GLY A 43 16.24 10.41 -25.85
N VAL A 44 15.43 9.73 -26.65
CA VAL A 44 14.29 8.92 -26.18
C VAL A 44 14.39 7.53 -26.79
N VAL A 45 14.39 6.49 -25.95
CA VAL A 45 14.46 5.08 -26.37
C VAL A 45 13.11 4.41 -26.12
N PHE A 46 12.45 3.94 -27.18
CA PHE A 46 11.23 3.14 -27.10
C PHE A 46 11.57 1.65 -26.93
N VAL A 47 11.16 1.09 -25.80
CA VAL A 47 11.44 -0.31 -25.43
C VAL A 47 10.23 -1.22 -25.64
N HIS A 48 10.50 -2.48 -25.99
CA HIS A 48 9.52 -3.55 -26.17
C HIS A 48 9.72 -4.71 -25.19
N THR A 49 10.92 -4.84 -24.60
CA THR A 49 11.28 -5.96 -23.72
C THR A 49 12.09 -5.50 -22.51
N ALA A 50 12.09 -6.31 -21.46
CA ALA A 50 12.95 -6.08 -20.30
C ALA A 50 14.45 -6.11 -20.66
N ASP A 51 14.83 -6.89 -21.67
CA ASP A 51 16.22 -6.97 -22.15
C ASP A 51 16.67 -5.67 -22.80
N GLU A 52 15.81 -5.00 -23.58
CA GLU A 52 16.09 -3.67 -24.13
C GLU A 52 16.25 -2.62 -23.02
N VAL A 53 15.40 -2.66 -21.99
CA VAL A 53 15.55 -1.80 -20.80
C VAL A 53 16.88 -2.08 -20.08
N SER A 54 17.21 -3.35 -19.90
CA SER A 54 18.47 -3.78 -19.31
C SER A 54 19.69 -3.32 -20.12
N GLN A 55 19.61 -3.33 -21.45
CA GLN A 55 20.66 -2.82 -22.35
C GLN A 55 20.87 -1.32 -22.20
N VAL A 56 19.80 -0.50 -22.23
CA VAL A 56 19.94 0.96 -22.07
C VAL A 56 20.43 1.33 -20.67
N VAL A 57 20.01 0.61 -19.62
CA VAL A 57 20.51 0.84 -18.26
C VAL A 57 21.99 0.50 -18.12
N ARG A 58 22.46 -0.64 -18.67
CA ARG A 58 23.90 -0.95 -18.71
C ARG A 58 24.69 0.12 -19.45
N TRP A 59 24.21 0.54 -20.62
CA TRP A 59 24.85 1.60 -21.41
C TRP A 59 24.95 2.90 -20.59
N ALA A 60 23.86 3.30 -19.93
CA ALA A 60 23.83 4.50 -19.10
C ALA A 60 24.75 4.40 -17.87
N ASN A 61 24.81 3.23 -17.23
CA ASN A 61 25.72 2.96 -16.12
C ASN A 61 27.20 3.10 -16.55
N THR A 62 27.59 2.50 -17.68
CA THR A 62 28.94 2.61 -18.23
C THR A 62 29.30 4.07 -18.57
N HIS A 63 28.38 4.80 -19.20
CA HIS A 63 28.63 6.16 -19.69
C HIS A 63 28.29 7.27 -18.69
N ARG A 64 27.79 6.92 -17.49
CA ARG A 64 27.33 7.86 -16.45
C ARG A 64 26.25 8.83 -16.96
N VAL A 65 25.33 8.32 -17.77
CA VAL A 65 24.24 9.11 -18.37
C VAL A 65 22.98 8.96 -17.51
N PRO A 66 22.29 10.06 -17.15
CA PRO A 66 20.99 10.00 -16.49
C PRO A 66 19.94 9.28 -17.32
N LEU A 67 19.10 8.48 -16.67
CA LEU A 67 17.92 7.86 -17.24
C LEU A 67 16.65 8.35 -16.54
N VAL A 68 15.60 8.58 -17.32
CA VAL A 68 14.26 8.87 -16.82
C VAL A 68 13.31 7.85 -17.44
N ALA A 69 12.69 7.00 -16.61
CA ALA A 69 11.63 6.11 -17.08
C ALA A 69 10.35 6.92 -17.29
N ARG A 70 9.67 6.73 -18.41
CA ARG A 70 8.47 7.47 -18.76
C ARG A 70 7.38 6.54 -19.29
N GLY A 71 6.16 6.73 -18.76
CA GLY A 71 4.92 6.20 -19.32
C GLY A 71 4.26 7.23 -20.21
N ALA A 72 2.99 7.57 -19.96
CA ALA A 72 2.29 8.57 -20.77
C ALA A 72 2.71 10.04 -20.49
N GLY A 73 3.49 10.32 -19.43
CA GLY A 73 3.89 11.68 -19.07
C GLY A 73 2.76 12.53 -18.47
N THR A 74 1.80 11.90 -17.80
CA THR A 74 0.63 12.55 -17.17
C THR A 74 0.88 13.01 -15.73
N GLY A 75 2.09 12.82 -15.19
CA GLY A 75 2.45 13.20 -13.82
C GLY A 75 2.46 14.72 -13.63
N LEU A 76 2.15 15.17 -12.41
CA LEU A 76 2.01 16.59 -12.06
C LEU A 76 3.17 17.15 -11.22
N SER A 77 4.11 16.29 -10.81
CA SER A 77 5.22 16.66 -9.91
C SER A 77 6.56 16.91 -10.63
N GLY A 78 6.63 16.70 -11.95
CA GLY A 78 7.89 16.75 -12.71
C GLY A 78 8.70 15.45 -12.67
N GLY A 79 8.13 14.34 -12.15
CA GLY A 79 8.79 13.04 -12.04
C GLY A 79 9.28 12.48 -13.40
N ALA A 80 8.55 12.77 -14.49
CA ALA A 80 8.88 12.30 -15.84
C ALA A 80 9.67 13.33 -16.69
N VAL A 81 10.19 14.39 -16.05
CA VAL A 81 10.95 15.47 -16.71
C VAL A 81 12.45 15.21 -16.63
N ALA A 82 13.16 15.36 -17.75
CA ALA A 82 14.61 15.21 -17.82
C ALA A 82 15.36 16.47 -17.33
N GLU A 83 15.18 16.86 -16.06
CA GLU A 83 15.80 18.06 -15.45
C GLU A 83 17.32 18.12 -15.69
N ARG A 84 18.01 16.98 -15.55
CA ARG A 84 19.46 16.88 -15.76
C ARG A 84 19.86 16.46 -17.19
N GLY A 85 18.91 16.41 -18.12
CA GLY A 85 19.06 15.84 -19.46
C GLY A 85 19.18 14.31 -19.42
N GLY A 86 19.99 13.74 -20.31
CA GLY A 86 20.16 12.29 -20.42
C GLY A 86 19.15 11.63 -21.35
N VAL A 87 18.82 10.36 -21.12
CA VAL A 87 17.95 9.57 -22.01
C VAL A 87 16.64 9.22 -21.31
N ILE A 88 15.51 9.40 -22.00
CA ILE A 88 14.22 8.89 -21.54
C ILE A 88 14.05 7.45 -22.04
N VAL A 89 13.65 6.54 -21.15
CA VAL A 89 13.23 5.18 -21.47
C VAL A 89 11.71 5.14 -21.52
N GLU A 90 11.15 4.95 -22.72
CA GLU A 90 9.75 5.16 -23.02
C GLU A 90 8.98 3.84 -23.22
N PHE A 91 7.90 3.67 -22.45
CA PHE A 91 7.18 2.40 -22.29
C PHE A 91 5.91 2.23 -23.12
N SER A 92 5.51 3.20 -23.95
CA SER A 92 4.30 3.13 -24.80
C SER A 92 4.22 1.93 -25.74
N ARG A 93 5.34 1.22 -25.99
CA ARG A 93 5.38 -0.01 -26.80
C ARG A 93 5.35 -1.31 -25.99
N MET A 94 5.51 -1.24 -24.66
CA MET A 94 5.51 -2.38 -23.75
C MET A 94 4.18 -2.42 -22.99
N LYS A 95 3.11 -2.83 -23.69
CA LYS A 95 1.71 -2.66 -23.28
C LYS A 95 0.88 -3.96 -23.29
N ARG A 96 1.52 -5.11 -23.08
CA ARG A 96 0.84 -6.41 -23.05
C ARG A 96 0.24 -6.69 -21.68
N ILE A 97 -0.97 -7.25 -21.68
CA ILE A 97 -1.48 -8.05 -20.57
C ILE A 97 -0.89 -9.45 -20.78
N VAL A 98 0.06 -9.83 -19.94
CA VAL A 98 0.90 -11.02 -20.11
C VAL A 98 0.17 -12.28 -19.65
N GLU A 99 -0.59 -12.19 -18.56
CA GLU A 99 -1.32 -13.30 -17.97
C GLU A 99 -2.58 -12.77 -17.27
N LEU A 100 -3.70 -13.49 -17.39
CA LEU A 100 -4.89 -13.30 -16.57
C LEU A 100 -5.24 -14.64 -15.91
N ASP A 101 -5.31 -14.62 -14.58
CA ASP A 101 -5.81 -15.71 -13.75
C ASP A 101 -7.17 -15.29 -13.19
N GLU A 102 -8.24 -15.71 -13.87
CA GLU A 102 -9.60 -15.35 -13.47
C GLU A 102 -10.00 -16.00 -12.14
N ALA A 103 -9.56 -17.24 -11.90
CA ALA A 103 -9.90 -17.99 -10.69
C ALA A 103 -9.17 -17.44 -9.46
N GLY A 104 -7.86 -17.20 -9.57
CA GLY A 104 -7.06 -16.58 -8.52
C GLY A 104 -7.13 -15.06 -8.47
N ARG A 105 -7.96 -14.44 -9.31
CA ARG A 105 -8.21 -12.99 -9.41
C ARG A 105 -6.93 -12.19 -9.53
N ARG A 106 -6.12 -12.48 -10.55
CA ARG A 106 -4.81 -11.85 -10.72
C ARG A 106 -4.50 -11.57 -12.18
N VAL A 107 -3.63 -10.60 -12.38
CA VAL A 107 -3.16 -10.21 -13.71
C VAL A 107 -1.67 -9.88 -13.66
N VAL A 108 -0.95 -10.23 -14.74
CA VAL A 108 0.43 -9.81 -14.99
C VAL A 108 0.41 -8.87 -16.19
N VAL A 109 0.98 -7.69 -16.05
CA VAL A 109 0.94 -6.62 -17.07
C VAL A 109 2.31 -5.99 -17.27
N GLU A 110 2.53 -5.47 -18.47
CA GLU A 110 3.64 -4.59 -18.78
C GLU A 110 3.33 -3.13 -18.35
N PRO A 111 4.35 -2.31 -18.04
CA PRO A 111 4.17 -0.96 -17.48
C PRO A 111 3.49 0.04 -18.42
N GLY A 112 3.47 -0.21 -19.73
CA GLY A 112 2.82 0.65 -20.72
C GLY A 112 1.32 0.40 -20.88
N VAL A 113 0.73 -0.59 -20.18
CA VAL A 113 -0.72 -0.81 -20.17
C VAL A 113 -1.40 0.41 -19.55
N VAL A 114 -2.43 0.95 -20.23
CA VAL A 114 -3.24 2.06 -19.71
C VAL A 114 -4.16 1.56 -18.59
N ASN A 115 -4.28 2.33 -17.50
CA ASN A 115 -5.01 1.93 -16.31
C ASN A 115 -6.47 1.54 -16.60
N LEU A 116 -7.21 2.41 -17.28
CA LEU A 116 -8.61 2.16 -17.61
C LEU A 116 -8.78 0.96 -18.55
N VAL A 117 -7.86 0.78 -19.51
CA VAL A 117 -7.88 -0.37 -20.42
C VAL A 117 -7.72 -1.68 -19.65
N LEU A 118 -6.88 -1.70 -18.62
CA LEU A 118 -6.77 -2.86 -17.73
C LEU A 118 -8.09 -3.12 -17.00
N ASP A 119 -8.67 -2.09 -16.37
CA ASP A 119 -9.94 -2.24 -15.63
C ASP A 119 -11.07 -2.74 -16.55
N GLU A 120 -11.27 -2.12 -17.72
CA GLU A 120 -12.28 -2.52 -18.70
C GLU A 120 -12.08 -3.98 -19.17
N PHE A 121 -10.82 -4.38 -19.43
CA PHE A 121 -10.48 -5.74 -19.81
C PHE A 121 -10.88 -6.76 -18.74
N VAL A 122 -10.56 -6.51 -17.47
CA VAL A 122 -10.88 -7.45 -16.38
C VAL A 122 -12.35 -7.39 -15.97
N ARG A 123 -13.04 -6.25 -16.15
CA ARG A 123 -14.49 -6.12 -15.90
C ARG A 123 -15.33 -6.94 -16.86
N ALA A 124 -14.88 -7.13 -18.09
CA ALA A 124 -15.49 -8.07 -19.03
C ALA A 124 -15.46 -9.53 -18.53
N LYS A 125 -14.61 -9.83 -17.54
CA LYS A 125 -14.48 -11.15 -16.88
C LYS A 125 -15.10 -11.21 -15.49
N GLY A 126 -15.88 -10.19 -15.10
CA GLY A 126 -16.49 -10.11 -13.77
C GLY A 126 -15.49 -9.78 -12.65
N LEU A 127 -14.33 -9.23 -12.99
CA LEU A 127 -13.31 -8.76 -12.05
C LEU A 127 -13.24 -7.23 -12.05
N TYR A 128 -12.42 -6.66 -11.18
CA TYR A 128 -12.27 -5.22 -10.99
C TYR A 128 -10.84 -4.88 -10.59
N PHE A 129 -10.24 -3.88 -11.24
CA PHE A 129 -8.95 -3.31 -10.84
C PHE A 129 -9.18 -1.96 -10.14
N PRO A 130 -9.05 -1.88 -8.80
CA PRO A 130 -9.58 -0.72 -8.06
C PRO A 130 -8.86 0.62 -8.19
N PRO A 131 -7.52 0.70 -8.34
CA PRO A 131 -6.86 1.99 -8.50
C PRO A 131 -7.40 2.77 -9.71
N ASP A 132 -7.96 3.96 -9.45
CA ASP A 132 -8.70 4.75 -10.43
C ASP A 132 -8.26 6.23 -10.50
N PRO A 133 -6.98 6.53 -10.77
CA PRO A 133 -6.51 7.91 -10.85
C PRO A 133 -7.33 8.71 -11.87
N ALA A 134 -7.50 10.01 -11.63
CA ALA A 134 -8.27 10.89 -12.52
C ALA A 134 -7.75 10.87 -13.97
N SER A 135 -6.44 10.65 -14.14
CA SER A 135 -5.76 10.50 -15.42
C SER A 135 -5.83 9.09 -16.01
N GLY A 136 -6.57 8.14 -15.41
CA GLY A 136 -6.55 6.70 -15.73
C GLY A 136 -6.94 6.34 -17.17
N ARG A 137 -7.56 7.26 -17.91
CA ARG A 137 -7.80 7.13 -19.37
C ARG A 137 -6.51 7.16 -20.21
N THR A 138 -5.43 7.68 -19.64
CA THR A 138 -4.14 7.91 -20.32
C THR A 138 -2.97 7.40 -19.50
N ALA A 139 -3.01 7.52 -18.17
CA ALA A 139 -1.97 7.05 -17.27
C ALA A 139 -1.75 5.54 -17.43
N THR A 140 -0.47 5.13 -17.35
CA THR A 140 -0.07 3.73 -17.50
C THR A 140 0.22 3.09 -16.15
N ILE A 141 0.16 1.77 -16.07
CA ILE A 141 0.44 1.00 -14.85
C ILE A 141 1.83 1.30 -14.29
N GLY A 142 2.84 1.47 -15.15
CA GLY A 142 4.19 1.86 -14.72
C GLY A 142 4.24 3.23 -14.04
N GLY A 143 3.49 4.21 -14.56
CA GLY A 143 3.35 5.52 -13.92
C GLY A 143 2.62 5.42 -12.58
N ASN A 144 1.54 4.64 -12.52
CA ASN A 144 0.79 4.43 -11.28
C ASN A 144 1.65 3.77 -10.19
N LEU A 145 2.50 2.81 -10.56
CA LEU A 145 3.48 2.21 -9.65
C LEU A 145 4.54 3.23 -9.21
N ALA A 146 5.07 4.03 -10.13
CA ALA A 146 6.10 5.03 -9.82
C ALA A 146 5.60 6.11 -8.84
N GLU A 147 4.34 6.51 -8.95
CA GLU A 147 3.73 7.57 -8.12
C GLU A 147 2.92 7.01 -6.93
N ASN A 148 2.81 5.68 -6.80
CA ASN A 148 1.85 5.01 -5.90
C ASN A 148 0.42 5.59 -6.03
N ALA A 149 -0.04 5.73 -7.29
CA ALA A 149 -1.23 6.49 -7.62
C ALA A 149 -2.48 6.03 -6.85
N GLY A 150 -3.27 7.02 -6.44
CA GLY A 150 -4.59 6.82 -5.86
C GLY A 150 -5.72 7.22 -6.82
N GLY A 151 -6.85 7.62 -6.24
CA GLY A 151 -8.07 8.05 -6.93
C GLY A 151 -9.23 8.21 -5.93
N PRO A 152 -10.44 8.54 -6.42
CA PRO A 152 -11.65 8.69 -5.61
C PRO A 152 -12.03 7.46 -4.78
N HIS A 153 -11.73 6.25 -5.27
CA HIS A 153 -12.12 5.01 -4.60
C HIS A 153 -11.10 4.53 -3.55
N CYS A 154 -9.96 5.21 -3.41
CA CYS A 154 -8.90 4.79 -2.49
C CYS A 154 -9.30 4.84 -1.02
N PHE A 155 -10.32 5.62 -0.66
CA PHE A 155 -10.81 5.64 0.71
C PHE A 155 -11.25 4.24 1.19
N LYS A 156 -12.05 3.53 0.39
CA LYS A 156 -12.45 2.14 0.67
C LYS A 156 -11.38 1.13 0.23
N TYR A 157 -10.81 1.34 -0.96
CA TYR A 157 -10.03 0.32 -1.66
C TYR A 157 -8.50 0.44 -1.50
N GLY A 158 -7.99 1.52 -0.93
CA GLY A 158 -6.55 1.78 -0.87
C GLY A 158 -5.96 2.21 -2.21
N VAL A 159 -4.65 2.41 -2.25
CA VAL A 159 -3.87 2.91 -3.40
C VAL A 159 -3.14 1.79 -4.13
N THR A 160 -2.40 2.13 -5.18
CA THR A 160 -1.67 1.18 -6.04
C THR A 160 -0.89 0.11 -5.26
N THR A 161 -0.13 0.47 -4.22
CA THR A 161 0.68 -0.49 -3.42
C THR A 161 -0.14 -1.63 -2.79
N ASN A 162 -1.44 -1.45 -2.57
CA ASN A 162 -2.30 -2.46 -1.94
C ASN A 162 -2.72 -3.59 -2.90
N TYR A 163 -2.45 -3.45 -4.20
CA TYR A 163 -2.89 -4.39 -5.23
C TYR A 163 -1.76 -5.19 -5.85
N PHE A 164 -0.54 -4.66 -5.88
CA PHE A 164 0.58 -5.35 -6.49
C PHE A 164 1.20 -6.37 -5.54
N THR A 165 1.51 -7.56 -6.05
CA THR A 165 2.06 -8.70 -5.29
C THR A 165 3.36 -9.23 -5.87
N GLY A 166 3.83 -8.66 -6.98
CA GLY A 166 5.15 -8.93 -7.53
C GLY A 166 5.49 -8.05 -8.73
N MET A 167 6.77 -7.97 -9.06
CA MET A 167 7.27 -7.18 -10.19
C MET A 167 8.61 -7.69 -10.71
N GLN A 168 8.88 -7.40 -11.99
CA GLN A 168 10.19 -7.50 -12.61
C GLN A 168 10.78 -6.10 -12.71
N VAL A 169 12.02 -5.94 -12.25
CA VAL A 169 12.70 -4.64 -12.15
C VAL A 169 14.10 -4.74 -12.72
N VAL A 170 14.49 -3.72 -13.50
CA VAL A 170 15.87 -3.51 -13.93
C VAL A 170 16.54 -2.55 -12.96
N LEU A 171 17.58 -3.03 -12.27
CA LEU A 171 18.39 -2.25 -11.33
C LEU A 171 19.37 -1.32 -12.06
N ALA A 172 19.98 -0.36 -11.35
CA ALA A 172 20.88 0.62 -11.95
C ALA A 172 22.14 0.02 -12.62
N ASP A 173 22.51 -1.22 -12.28
CA ASP A 173 23.59 -1.99 -12.93
C ASP A 173 23.12 -2.81 -14.15
N GLY A 174 21.82 -2.75 -14.46
CA GLY A 174 21.18 -3.46 -15.55
C GLY A 174 20.77 -4.90 -15.22
N ARG A 175 21.00 -5.43 -14.01
CA ARG A 175 20.45 -6.73 -13.60
C ARG A 175 18.93 -6.67 -13.60
N VAL A 176 18.32 -7.73 -14.11
CA VAL A 176 16.87 -7.95 -14.03
C VAL A 176 16.61 -8.83 -12.82
N ILE A 177 15.78 -8.35 -11.90
CA ILE A 177 15.36 -9.12 -10.72
C ILE A 177 13.85 -9.26 -10.65
N ARG A 178 13.38 -10.33 -10.01
CA ARG A 178 11.98 -10.54 -9.65
C ARG A 178 11.79 -10.40 -8.15
N LEU A 179 10.79 -9.61 -7.77
CA LEU A 179 10.37 -9.40 -6.39
C LEU A 179 8.92 -9.88 -6.24
N GLY A 180 8.61 -10.53 -5.12
CA GLY A 180 7.34 -11.23 -4.97
C GLY A 180 7.20 -12.37 -5.99
N GLY A 181 5.96 -12.75 -6.34
CA GLY A 181 5.77 -13.89 -7.23
C GLY A 181 4.35 -14.42 -7.27
N GLY A 182 4.23 -15.75 -7.37
CA GLY A 182 2.95 -16.45 -7.39
C GLY A 182 2.26 -16.46 -6.04
N ALA A 183 2.94 -16.36 -4.90
CA ALA A 183 2.25 -16.17 -3.62
C ALA A 183 1.76 -14.72 -3.45
N LEU A 184 0.77 -14.48 -2.57
CA LEU A 184 0.29 -13.10 -2.32
C LEU A 184 1.28 -12.26 -1.51
N ASP A 185 2.07 -12.88 -0.64
CA ASP A 185 3.21 -12.28 0.04
C ASP A 185 4.36 -13.28 0.08
N TYR A 186 5.56 -12.78 0.30
CA TYR A 186 6.76 -13.59 0.44
C TYR A 186 7.38 -13.29 1.81
N PRO A 187 8.18 -14.21 2.36
CA PRO A 187 8.81 -13.97 3.65
C PRO A 187 9.87 -12.88 3.62
N GLU A 188 10.43 -12.54 2.45
CA GLU A 188 11.55 -11.58 2.32
C GLU A 188 11.20 -10.16 2.78
N TYR A 189 12.21 -9.28 2.86
CA TYR A 189 11.95 -7.84 2.99
C TYR A 189 11.06 -7.35 1.84
N ASP A 190 10.13 -6.46 2.17
CA ASP A 190 9.20 -5.86 1.21
C ASP A 190 9.90 -4.77 0.36
N LEU A 191 10.84 -5.19 -0.48
CA LEU A 191 11.54 -4.30 -1.42
C LEU A 191 10.58 -3.72 -2.47
N MET A 192 9.48 -4.41 -2.73
CA MET A 192 8.41 -3.91 -3.60
C MET A 192 7.77 -2.65 -3.03
N GLY A 193 7.53 -2.62 -1.72
CA GLY A 193 6.98 -1.46 -1.02
C GLY A 193 7.77 -0.18 -1.27
N VAL A 194 9.10 -0.22 -1.24
CA VAL A 194 9.94 0.98 -1.48
C VAL A 194 10.08 1.35 -2.96
N LEU A 195 9.92 0.40 -3.87
CA LEU A 195 9.94 0.66 -5.33
C LEU A 195 8.66 1.35 -5.81
N ILE A 196 7.51 0.99 -5.23
CA ILE A 196 6.23 1.65 -5.48
C ILE A 196 6.26 3.03 -4.80
N GLY A 197 5.96 4.10 -5.54
CA GLY A 197 6.18 5.47 -5.06
C GLY A 197 7.64 5.94 -5.14
N GLY A 198 8.55 5.10 -5.64
CA GLY A 198 9.97 5.45 -5.79
C GLY A 198 10.28 6.34 -7.00
N GLU A 199 9.28 6.75 -7.79
CA GLU A 199 9.40 7.64 -8.95
C GLU A 199 10.50 7.24 -9.95
N GLY A 200 10.75 5.94 -10.12
CA GLY A 200 11.81 5.42 -11.00
C GLY A 200 13.24 5.72 -10.54
N THR A 201 13.43 6.16 -9.30
CA THR A 201 14.76 6.47 -8.73
C THR A 201 15.50 5.23 -8.22
N LEU A 202 14.80 4.13 -7.92
CA LEU A 202 15.40 2.91 -7.37
C LEU A 202 15.56 1.80 -8.41
N GLY A 203 14.81 1.85 -9.51
CA GLY A 203 14.81 0.83 -10.55
C GLY A 203 13.74 1.10 -11.60
N ILE A 204 13.83 0.39 -12.72
CA ILE A 204 12.87 0.52 -13.81
C ILE A 204 11.99 -0.74 -13.87
N ILE A 205 10.70 -0.58 -13.60
CA ILE A 205 9.73 -1.68 -13.61
C ILE A 205 9.40 -2.06 -15.05
N THR A 206 9.48 -3.36 -15.37
CA THR A 206 9.26 -3.90 -16.72
C THR A 206 8.08 -4.88 -16.80
N GLN A 207 7.62 -5.38 -15.66
CA GLN A 207 6.43 -6.21 -15.54
C GLN A 207 5.92 -6.12 -14.10
N ALA A 208 4.61 -6.18 -13.89
CA ALA A 208 4.01 -6.14 -12.56
C ALA A 208 2.82 -7.10 -12.46
N ARG A 209 2.64 -7.70 -11.29
CA ARG A 209 1.53 -8.61 -10.96
C ARG A 209 0.61 -7.94 -9.95
N ALA A 210 -0.67 -7.86 -10.27
CA ALA A 210 -1.70 -7.31 -9.39
C ALA A 210 -2.75 -8.36 -9.02
N ARG A 211 -3.25 -8.29 -7.80
CA ARG A 211 -4.52 -8.91 -7.40
C ARG A 211 -5.69 -8.04 -7.89
N LEU A 212 -6.80 -8.70 -8.19
CA LEU A 212 -8.05 -8.14 -8.66
C LEU A 212 -9.15 -8.42 -7.64
N LEU A 213 -10.18 -7.60 -7.64
CA LEU A 213 -11.39 -7.84 -6.87
C LEU A 213 -12.48 -8.41 -7.78
N ARG A 214 -13.57 -8.90 -7.19
CA ARG A 214 -14.78 -9.17 -7.97
C ARG A 214 -15.43 -7.85 -8.37
N ARG A 215 -16.05 -7.86 -9.54
CA ARG A 215 -16.92 -6.76 -9.95
C ARG A 215 -18.05 -6.61 -8.92
N ILE A 216 -18.20 -5.39 -8.43
CA ILE A 216 -19.19 -5.06 -7.41
C ILE A 216 -20.59 -5.08 -8.07
N PRO A 217 -21.58 -5.77 -7.49
CA PRO A 217 -22.86 -6.01 -8.14
C PRO A 217 -23.82 -4.82 -8.08
N ALA A 218 -23.72 -3.97 -7.05
CA ALA A 218 -24.55 -2.78 -6.93
C ALA A 218 -23.76 -1.57 -6.40
N THR A 219 -24.14 -0.39 -6.89
CA THR A 219 -23.62 0.91 -6.46
C THR A 219 -24.78 1.90 -6.43
N GLN A 220 -24.76 2.81 -5.47
CA GLN A 220 -25.69 3.95 -5.42
C GLN A 220 -24.93 5.24 -5.16
N THR A 221 -25.37 6.31 -5.82
CA THR A 221 -24.72 7.62 -5.80
C THR A 221 -25.68 8.66 -5.22
N LEU A 222 -25.17 9.50 -4.34
CA LEU A 222 -25.89 10.62 -3.74
C LEU A 222 -25.08 11.90 -3.97
N LEU A 223 -25.74 12.94 -4.49
CA LEU A 223 -25.25 14.31 -4.46
C LEU A 223 -25.95 15.05 -3.32
N ALA A 224 -25.18 15.50 -2.33
CA ALA A 224 -25.66 16.34 -1.24
C ALA A 224 -25.15 17.77 -1.41
N SER A 225 -25.98 18.77 -1.11
CA SER A 225 -25.61 20.19 -1.15
C SER A 225 -25.65 20.82 0.23
N PHE A 226 -24.73 21.76 0.48
CA PHE A 226 -24.56 22.44 1.76
C PHE A 226 -24.41 23.94 1.55
N ASP A 227 -24.71 24.74 2.59
CA ASP A 227 -24.55 26.19 2.55
C ASP A 227 -23.08 26.62 2.65
N SER A 228 -22.22 25.75 3.18
CA SER A 228 -20.78 26.01 3.29
C SER A 228 -19.91 24.75 3.16
N VAL A 229 -18.62 24.96 2.90
CA VAL A 229 -17.59 23.91 2.85
C VAL A 229 -17.41 23.25 4.23
N GLU A 230 -17.54 24.03 5.30
CA GLU A 230 -17.41 23.57 6.68
C GLU A 230 -18.53 22.59 7.05
N GLN A 231 -19.78 22.88 6.67
CA GLN A 231 -20.91 21.95 6.88
C GLN A 231 -20.68 20.63 6.14
N ALA A 232 -20.26 20.69 4.88
CA ALA A 232 -19.94 19.49 4.10
C ALA A 232 -18.80 18.68 4.75
N GLY A 233 -17.76 19.36 5.25
CA GLY A 233 -16.65 18.74 5.97
C GLY A 233 -17.10 18.04 7.27
N ASN A 234 -17.98 18.67 8.04
CA ASN A 234 -18.56 18.06 9.25
C ASN A 234 -19.38 16.80 8.93
N ALA A 235 -20.17 16.83 7.85
CA ALA A 235 -20.91 15.67 7.38
C ALA A 235 -19.98 14.50 7.01
N VAL A 236 -18.85 14.77 6.35
CA VAL A 236 -17.82 13.75 6.06
C VAL A 236 -17.27 13.14 7.34
N SER A 237 -16.88 13.96 8.32
CA SER A 237 -16.41 13.46 9.62
C SER A 237 -17.47 12.61 10.34
N ALA A 238 -18.75 13.01 10.28
CA ALA A 238 -19.86 12.29 10.91
C ALA A 238 -20.12 10.91 10.26
N VAL A 239 -20.00 10.80 8.93
CA VAL A 239 -20.10 9.51 8.21
C VAL A 239 -19.05 8.52 8.74
N ILE A 240 -17.81 8.98 8.87
CA ILE A 240 -16.69 8.16 9.35
C ILE A 240 -16.87 7.79 10.82
N ALA A 241 -17.25 8.74 11.67
CA ALA A 241 -17.44 8.52 13.10
C ALA A 241 -18.54 7.49 13.42
N ARG A 242 -19.52 7.29 12.51
CA ARG A 242 -20.54 6.23 12.63
C ARG A 242 -20.12 4.88 12.06
N GLY A 243 -18.85 4.75 11.68
CA GLY A 243 -18.28 3.54 11.11
C GLY A 243 -18.81 3.22 9.71
N VAL A 244 -19.29 4.21 8.97
CA VAL A 244 -19.68 4.03 7.56
C VAL A 244 -18.47 4.30 6.70
N VAL A 245 -18.15 3.36 5.80
CA VAL A 245 -17.02 3.48 4.86
C VAL A 245 -17.58 3.45 3.43
N PRO A 246 -18.04 4.60 2.89
CA PRO A 246 -18.46 4.68 1.50
C PRO A 246 -17.34 4.30 0.54
N ALA A 247 -17.70 3.89 -0.67
CA ALA A 247 -16.76 3.64 -1.76
C ALA A 247 -15.98 4.91 -2.13
N THR A 248 -16.66 6.06 -2.09
CA THR A 248 -16.06 7.38 -2.33
C THR A 248 -16.82 8.50 -1.61
N LEU A 249 -16.11 9.58 -1.33
CA LEU A 249 -16.57 10.80 -0.67
C LEU A 249 -15.83 11.99 -1.30
N GLU A 250 -16.41 12.59 -2.33
CA GLU A 250 -15.79 13.64 -3.14
C GLU A 250 -16.47 14.98 -2.90
N MET A 251 -15.70 16.08 -2.86
CA MET A 251 -16.26 17.42 -2.66
C MET A 251 -15.85 18.40 -3.75
N MET A 252 -16.74 19.35 -4.05
CA MET A 252 -16.47 20.55 -4.84
C MET A 252 -17.03 21.77 -4.11
N ASP A 253 -16.28 22.88 -4.10
CA ASP A 253 -16.76 24.15 -3.57
C ASP A 253 -17.65 24.88 -4.58
N GLN A 254 -18.35 25.94 -4.14
CA GLN A 254 -19.25 26.71 -5.01
C GLN A 254 -18.57 27.22 -6.28
N GLN A 255 -17.31 27.69 -6.18
CA GLN A 255 -16.61 28.20 -7.35
C GLN A 255 -16.40 27.09 -8.36
N MET A 256 -15.90 25.93 -7.93
CA MET A 256 -15.74 24.78 -8.80
C MET A 256 -17.07 24.30 -9.39
N VAL A 257 -18.15 24.26 -8.60
CA VAL A 257 -19.49 23.89 -9.07
C VAL A 257 -19.95 24.77 -10.24
N ARG A 258 -19.80 26.09 -10.13
CA ARG A 258 -20.19 27.03 -11.20
C ARG A 258 -19.36 26.81 -12.47
N ILE A 259 -18.06 26.60 -12.32
CA ILE A 259 -17.13 26.39 -13.43
C ILE A 259 -17.43 25.08 -14.16
N VAL A 260 -17.65 24.01 -13.40
CA VAL A 260 -18.01 22.70 -13.94
C VAL A 260 -19.36 22.75 -14.64
N GLU A 261 -20.37 23.39 -14.04
CA GLU A 261 -21.73 23.40 -14.60
C GLU A 261 -21.82 24.16 -15.92
N GLU A 262 -21.05 25.23 -16.10
CA GLU A 262 -20.96 25.98 -17.36
C GLU A 262 -20.36 25.15 -18.52
N PHE A 263 -19.57 24.12 -18.19
CA PHE A 263 -18.94 23.23 -19.17
C PHE A 263 -19.69 21.91 -19.36
N ALA A 264 -19.98 21.22 -18.26
CA ALA A 264 -20.48 19.86 -18.26
C ALA A 264 -22.00 19.77 -18.26
N HIS A 265 -22.71 20.84 -17.86
CA HIS A 265 -24.17 20.88 -17.75
C HIS A 265 -24.75 19.66 -17.00
N ALA A 266 -24.14 19.33 -15.85
CA ALA A 266 -24.45 18.14 -15.06
C ALA A 266 -25.65 18.36 -14.11
N GLY A 267 -26.25 19.56 -14.14
CA GLY A 267 -27.33 19.97 -13.27
C GLY A 267 -26.88 20.16 -11.82
N LEU A 268 -25.66 20.66 -11.59
CA LEU A 268 -25.16 20.95 -10.25
C LEU A 268 -25.81 22.23 -9.67
N PRO A 269 -26.08 22.30 -8.35
CA PRO A 269 -26.72 23.44 -7.72
C PRO A 269 -25.76 24.65 -7.60
N LEU A 270 -25.96 25.67 -8.43
CA LEU A 270 -25.09 26.86 -8.54
C LEU A 270 -25.06 27.76 -7.29
N ASP A 271 -26.07 27.65 -6.45
CA ASP A 271 -26.28 28.37 -5.19
C ASP A 271 -25.81 27.58 -3.95
N ALA A 272 -25.34 26.35 -4.11
CA ALA A 272 -24.72 25.58 -3.04
C ALA A 272 -23.36 26.15 -2.67
N GLY A 273 -23.03 26.26 -1.38
CA GLY A 273 -21.70 26.64 -0.91
C GLY A 273 -20.68 25.52 -1.12
N ALA A 274 -21.13 24.27 -1.05
CA ALA A 274 -20.39 23.08 -1.40
C ALA A 274 -21.34 21.96 -1.83
N VAL A 275 -20.81 21.01 -2.61
CA VAL A 275 -21.48 19.74 -2.92
C VAL A 275 -20.60 18.56 -2.55
N LEU A 276 -21.23 17.51 -2.01
CA LEU A 276 -20.60 16.24 -1.70
C LEU A 276 -21.20 15.15 -2.60
N ILE A 277 -20.36 14.34 -3.22
CA ILE A 277 -20.74 13.15 -3.96
C ILE A 277 -20.33 11.94 -3.12
N VAL A 278 -21.31 11.12 -2.77
CA VAL A 278 -21.10 9.91 -1.97
C VAL A 278 -21.53 8.70 -2.78
N GLU A 279 -20.69 7.67 -2.81
CA GLU A 279 -21.08 6.37 -3.34
C GLU A 279 -20.95 5.29 -2.28
N VAL A 280 -21.98 4.46 -2.18
CA VAL A 280 -21.92 3.18 -1.47
C VAL A 280 -22.02 2.06 -2.49
N ASP A 281 -21.29 0.98 -2.24
CA ASP A 281 -21.25 -0.18 -3.12
C ASP A 281 -21.15 -1.48 -2.31
N GLY A 282 -21.62 -2.57 -2.91
CA GLY A 282 -21.77 -3.84 -2.22
C GLY A 282 -22.84 -4.71 -2.88
N TYR A 283 -23.51 -5.51 -2.06
CA TYR A 283 -24.62 -6.35 -2.49
C TYR A 283 -25.89 -5.52 -2.77
N PRO A 284 -26.69 -5.85 -3.80
CA PRO A 284 -27.97 -5.17 -4.07
C PRO A 284 -28.88 -5.06 -2.85
N GLU A 285 -28.85 -6.08 -1.99
CA GLU A 285 -29.65 -6.21 -0.77
C GLU A 285 -29.28 -5.17 0.29
N SER A 286 -28.05 -4.65 0.28
CA SER A 286 -27.54 -3.80 1.35
C SER A 286 -27.31 -2.34 0.95
N VAL A 287 -27.06 -2.07 -0.34
CA VAL A 287 -26.68 -0.71 -0.80
C VAL A 287 -27.74 0.35 -0.49
N THR A 288 -29.03 0.00 -0.51
CA THR A 288 -30.11 0.93 -0.19
C THR A 288 -30.09 1.30 1.31
N SER A 289 -30.00 0.32 2.20
CA SER A 289 -29.88 0.53 3.66
C SER A 289 -28.64 1.38 4.00
N GLN A 290 -27.50 1.07 3.36
CA GLN A 290 -26.28 1.88 3.49
C GLN A 290 -26.49 3.33 3.03
N MET A 291 -27.14 3.55 1.88
CA MET A 291 -27.40 4.88 1.35
C MET A 291 -28.39 5.67 2.22
N GLU A 292 -29.39 5.00 2.80
CA GLU A 292 -30.34 5.62 3.73
C GLU A 292 -29.64 6.10 5.01
N HIS A 293 -28.73 5.30 5.56
CA HIS A 293 -27.89 5.73 6.68
C HIS A 293 -27.02 6.94 6.32
N VAL A 294 -26.37 6.92 5.14
CA VAL A 294 -25.60 8.09 4.65
C VAL A 294 -26.51 9.32 4.54
N ALA A 295 -27.67 9.19 3.91
CA ALA A 295 -28.62 10.30 3.73
C ALA A 295 -29.12 10.86 5.07
N ALA A 296 -29.37 10.01 6.07
CA ALA A 296 -29.72 10.45 7.42
C ALA A 296 -28.60 11.31 8.04
N ILE A 297 -27.35 10.85 7.94
CA ILE A 297 -26.19 11.59 8.43
C ILE A 297 -26.06 12.95 7.73
N MET A 298 -26.28 13.00 6.41
CA MET A 298 -26.24 14.27 5.67
C MET A 298 -27.30 15.25 6.18
N ARG A 299 -28.55 14.80 6.40
CA ARG A 299 -29.63 15.67 6.93
C ARG A 299 -29.34 16.18 8.33
N GLU A 300 -28.78 15.33 9.18
CA GLU A 300 -28.40 15.71 10.55
C GLU A 300 -27.23 16.69 10.60
N ASN A 301 -26.50 16.85 9.49
CA ASN A 301 -25.44 17.84 9.32
C ASN A 301 -25.85 18.96 8.35
N ASP A 302 -27.14 19.30 8.35
CA ASP A 302 -27.72 20.46 7.65
C ASP A 302 -27.56 20.42 6.11
N ALA A 303 -27.55 19.24 5.48
CA ALA A 303 -27.63 19.16 4.02
C ALA A 303 -28.96 19.76 3.51
N ARG A 304 -28.86 20.71 2.58
CA ARG A 304 -30.00 21.47 2.01
C ARG A 304 -30.85 20.63 1.07
N ASP A 305 -30.18 19.91 0.16
CA ASP A 305 -30.82 19.02 -0.82
C ASP A 305 -30.00 17.74 -1.01
N LEU A 306 -30.71 16.64 -1.23
CA LEU A 306 -30.19 15.29 -1.39
C LEU A 306 -30.72 14.67 -2.68
N ARG A 307 -29.90 14.65 -3.72
CA ARG A 307 -30.24 14.06 -5.02
C ARG A 307 -29.61 12.68 -5.17
N ARG A 308 -30.42 11.63 -5.00
CA ARG A 308 -30.02 10.24 -5.25
C ARG A 308 -30.14 9.94 -6.75
N ALA A 309 -29.14 9.29 -7.32
CA ALA A 309 -29.22 8.77 -8.68
C ALA A 309 -30.03 7.47 -8.69
N HIS A 310 -31.08 7.41 -9.52
CA HIS A 310 -31.95 6.25 -9.71
C HIS A 310 -31.59 5.43 -10.96
N THR A 311 -30.81 6.01 -11.87
CA THR A 311 -30.36 5.37 -13.11
C THR A 311 -28.85 5.47 -13.30
N ALA A 312 -28.28 4.58 -14.13
CA ALA A 312 -26.86 4.64 -14.50
C ALA A 312 -26.52 5.98 -15.16
N ASP A 313 -27.39 6.50 -16.03
CA ASP A 313 -27.20 7.78 -16.71
C ASP A 313 -27.18 8.96 -15.73
N GLU A 314 -28.06 8.98 -14.71
CA GLU A 314 -28.03 10.00 -13.65
C GLU A 314 -26.73 9.97 -12.87
N ARG A 315 -26.28 8.77 -12.49
CA ARG A 315 -24.99 8.56 -11.84
C ARG A 315 -23.83 9.06 -12.70
N GLU A 316 -23.81 8.68 -13.98
CA GLU A 316 -22.77 9.07 -14.91
C GLU A 316 -22.74 10.59 -15.14
N ARG A 317 -23.90 11.26 -15.17
CA ARG A 317 -23.96 12.73 -15.23
C ARG A 317 -23.31 13.40 -14.02
N ILE A 318 -23.58 12.91 -12.80
CA ILE A 318 -22.94 13.43 -11.57
C ILE A 318 -21.42 13.26 -11.65
N TRP A 319 -20.96 12.06 -12.02
CA TRP A 319 -19.54 11.76 -12.15
C TRP A 319 -18.86 12.52 -13.28
N TYR A 320 -19.56 12.72 -14.39
CA TYR A 320 -19.06 13.49 -15.51
C TYR A 320 -18.78 14.94 -15.09
N GLY A 321 -19.66 15.56 -14.30
CA GLY A 321 -19.39 16.85 -13.66
C GLY A 321 -18.10 16.84 -12.84
N ARG A 322 -18.01 15.93 -11.85
CA ARG A 322 -16.83 15.82 -10.97
C ARG A 322 -15.51 15.56 -11.70
N LYS A 323 -15.51 14.67 -12.71
CA LYS A 323 -14.31 14.32 -13.49
C LYS A 323 -13.92 15.41 -14.50
N SER A 324 -14.84 16.31 -14.83
CA SER A 324 -14.59 17.43 -15.75
C SER A 324 -13.95 18.65 -15.08
N ALA A 325 -13.84 18.69 -13.74
CA ALA A 325 -13.32 19.84 -12.98
C ALA A 325 -12.01 20.43 -13.55
N ILE A 326 -11.01 19.57 -13.77
CA ILE A 326 -9.69 20.01 -14.28
C ILE A 326 -9.81 20.56 -15.72
N GLY A 327 -10.56 19.88 -16.59
CA GLY A 327 -10.78 20.33 -17.97
C GLY A 327 -11.58 21.64 -18.05
N ALA A 328 -12.55 21.83 -17.15
CA ALA A 328 -13.34 23.06 -17.07
C ALA A 328 -12.48 24.25 -16.63
N MET A 329 -11.54 24.04 -15.68
CA MET A 329 -10.61 25.07 -15.23
C MET A 329 -9.72 25.61 -16.36
N ALA A 330 -9.32 24.76 -17.32
CA ALA A 330 -8.51 25.16 -18.48
C ALA A 330 -9.22 26.17 -19.42
N ARG A 331 -10.53 26.42 -19.25
CA ARG A 331 -11.26 27.45 -20.01
C ARG A 331 -11.11 28.85 -19.42
N LEU A 332 -10.71 28.96 -18.14
CA LEU A 332 -10.68 30.23 -17.41
C LEU A 332 -9.33 30.92 -17.45
N ALA A 333 -8.26 30.15 -17.62
CA ALA A 333 -6.88 30.65 -17.63
C ALA A 333 -6.00 29.75 -18.50
N PRO A 334 -4.93 30.28 -19.11
CA PRO A 334 -4.01 29.50 -19.94
C PRO A 334 -3.34 28.33 -19.20
N ALA A 335 -3.16 28.46 -17.88
CA ALA A 335 -2.62 27.40 -17.03
C ALA A 335 -3.19 27.50 -15.61
N TYR A 336 -2.91 26.48 -14.80
CA TYR A 336 -3.18 26.47 -13.37
C TYR A 336 -2.01 25.81 -12.63
N TYR A 337 -1.89 26.11 -11.34
CA TYR A 337 -0.97 25.46 -10.42
C TYR A 337 -1.80 24.61 -9.46
N LEU A 338 -1.66 23.29 -9.55
CA LEU A 338 -2.37 22.34 -8.71
C LEU A 338 -1.50 21.95 -7.53
N LEU A 339 -1.98 22.21 -6.33
CA LEU A 339 -1.36 21.76 -5.09
C LEU A 339 -2.05 20.47 -4.66
N ASP A 340 -1.29 19.45 -4.28
CA ASP A 340 -1.81 18.15 -3.82
C ASP A 340 -1.19 17.88 -2.46
N GLY A 341 -1.97 18.05 -1.40
CA GLY A 341 -1.54 17.84 -0.02
C GLY A 341 -2.65 17.17 0.78
N THR A 342 -2.26 16.28 1.69
CA THR A 342 -3.23 15.54 2.52
C THR A 342 -3.22 16.08 3.95
N VAL A 343 -4.36 16.02 4.62
CA VAL A 343 -4.50 16.32 6.04
C VAL A 343 -5.39 15.27 6.70
N PRO A 344 -5.31 15.09 8.03
CA PRO A 344 -6.34 14.36 8.75
C PRO A 344 -7.73 14.94 8.42
N ARG A 345 -8.73 14.09 8.24
CA ARG A 345 -10.12 14.47 7.92
C ARG A 345 -10.68 15.42 8.97
N SER A 346 -10.35 15.18 10.22
CA SER A 346 -10.67 16.04 11.36
C SER A 346 -10.17 17.48 11.22
N LYS A 347 -9.21 17.72 10.32
CA LYS A 347 -8.57 19.02 10.05
C LYS A 347 -8.92 19.59 8.67
N LEU A 348 -9.76 18.92 7.89
CA LEU A 348 -10.06 19.30 6.50
C LEU A 348 -10.67 20.70 6.40
N ALA A 349 -11.73 20.98 7.17
CA ALA A 349 -12.42 22.27 7.14
C ALA A 349 -11.50 23.43 7.56
N ALA A 350 -10.74 23.27 8.66
CA ALA A 350 -9.82 24.29 9.13
C ALA A 350 -8.69 24.56 8.13
N THR A 351 -8.16 23.51 7.49
CA THR A 351 -7.12 23.66 6.46
C THR A 351 -7.65 24.44 5.26
N LEU A 352 -8.85 24.12 4.76
CA LEU A 352 -9.47 24.82 3.63
C LEU A 352 -9.69 26.31 3.92
N ALA A 353 -10.16 26.65 5.12
CA ALA A 353 -10.29 28.03 5.55
C ALA A 353 -8.94 28.76 5.54
N GLY A 354 -7.87 28.12 6.02
CA GLY A 354 -6.52 28.66 5.97
C GLY A 354 -5.99 28.85 4.54
N VAL A 355 -6.23 27.90 3.63
CA VAL A 355 -5.86 28.03 2.21
C VAL A 355 -6.58 29.21 1.57
N ASN A 356 -7.88 29.37 1.83
CA ASN A 356 -8.66 30.51 1.33
C ASN A 356 -8.09 31.85 1.79
N GLN A 357 -7.74 31.98 3.07
CA GLN A 357 -7.12 33.20 3.61
C GLN A 357 -5.79 33.51 2.92
N LEU A 358 -4.95 32.49 2.69
CA LEU A 358 -3.66 32.64 2.01
C LEU A 358 -3.84 33.10 0.55
N CYS A 359 -4.77 32.49 -0.18
CA CYS A 359 -5.08 32.86 -1.57
C CYS A 359 -5.67 34.28 -1.67
N GLN A 360 -6.62 34.63 -0.80
CA GLN A 360 -7.23 35.96 -0.75
C GLN A 360 -6.20 37.06 -0.43
N ALA A 361 -5.38 36.86 0.60
CA ALA A 361 -4.31 37.79 0.96
C ALA A 361 -3.28 38.01 -0.16
N SER A 362 -3.15 37.05 -1.07
CA SER A 362 -2.23 37.09 -2.21
C SER A 362 -2.90 37.53 -3.52
N GLY A 363 -4.20 37.82 -3.51
CA GLY A 363 -4.99 38.16 -4.70
C GLY A 363 -5.07 37.02 -5.73
N LEU A 364 -4.99 35.77 -5.30
CA LEU A 364 -5.00 34.60 -6.17
C LEU A 364 -6.40 33.98 -6.23
N ARG A 365 -6.82 33.62 -7.44
CA ARG A 365 -8.07 32.87 -7.68
C ARG A 365 -7.79 31.38 -7.56
N VAL A 366 -8.64 30.66 -6.85
CA VAL A 366 -8.51 29.23 -6.56
C VAL A 366 -9.87 28.54 -6.64
N GLY A 367 -9.91 27.35 -7.22
CA GLY A 367 -11.07 26.46 -7.11
C GLY A 367 -10.68 25.16 -6.40
N TYR A 368 -11.63 24.48 -5.77
CA TYR A 368 -11.34 23.27 -5.00
C TYR A 368 -12.06 22.06 -5.57
N VAL A 369 -11.28 20.99 -5.66
CA VAL A 369 -11.81 19.65 -5.85
C VAL A 369 -10.99 18.71 -4.99
N PHE A 370 -11.62 17.81 -4.24
CA PHE A 370 -10.84 16.97 -3.33
C PHE A 370 -11.53 15.68 -2.91
N HIS A 371 -10.70 14.75 -2.47
CA HIS A 371 -11.08 13.45 -1.93
C HIS A 371 -11.32 13.62 -0.42
N ALA A 372 -12.53 14.00 -0.06
CA ALA A 372 -12.85 14.31 1.34
C ALA A 372 -12.73 13.07 2.25
N GLY A 373 -13.01 11.88 1.73
CA GLY A 373 -12.93 10.62 2.49
C GLY A 373 -11.52 10.24 2.97
N ASP A 374 -10.48 10.66 2.26
CA ASP A 374 -9.08 10.38 2.61
C ASP A 374 -8.27 11.64 2.99
N GLY A 375 -8.92 12.81 2.97
CA GLY A 375 -8.33 14.08 3.38
C GLY A 375 -7.38 14.68 2.34
N ASN A 376 -7.42 14.25 1.08
CA ASN A 376 -6.54 14.76 0.02
C ASN A 376 -7.11 15.99 -0.69
N LEU A 377 -6.47 17.14 -0.50
CA LEU A 377 -6.88 18.45 -1.01
C LEU A 377 -6.25 18.75 -2.38
N HIS A 378 -7.05 19.22 -3.36
CA HIS A 378 -6.53 19.80 -4.60
C HIS A 378 -6.98 21.26 -4.79
N PRO A 379 -6.27 22.25 -4.24
CA PRO A 379 -6.43 23.65 -4.62
C PRO A 379 -5.85 23.89 -6.03
N LEU A 380 -6.69 24.38 -6.95
CA LEU A 380 -6.28 24.75 -8.31
C LEU A 380 -6.18 26.26 -8.43
N VAL A 381 -4.97 26.79 -8.30
CA VAL A 381 -4.67 28.22 -8.43
C VAL A 381 -4.58 28.59 -9.91
N LEU A 382 -5.39 29.54 -10.37
CA LEU A 382 -5.40 29.96 -11.78
C LEU A 382 -4.17 30.81 -12.13
N ILE A 383 -3.55 30.53 -13.28
CA ILE A 383 -2.42 31.29 -13.82
C ILE A 383 -2.92 32.06 -15.05
N ALA A 384 -3.30 33.33 -14.86
CA ALA A 384 -3.82 34.17 -15.93
C ALA A 384 -2.78 34.49 -17.02
N ASP A 385 -1.52 34.70 -16.60
CA ASP A 385 -0.39 34.92 -17.51
C ASP A 385 0.84 34.12 -17.01
N PRO A 386 1.15 32.96 -17.63
CA PRO A 386 2.32 32.17 -17.26
C PRO A 386 3.67 32.85 -17.56
N GLN A 387 3.67 33.95 -18.31
CA GLN A 387 4.88 34.71 -18.64
C GLN A 387 5.16 35.84 -17.65
N ASP A 388 4.23 36.16 -16.73
CA ASP A 388 4.45 37.16 -15.67
C ASP A 388 5.27 36.57 -14.51
N PRO A 389 6.56 36.95 -14.34
CA PRO A 389 7.40 36.39 -13.30
C PRO A 389 6.94 36.79 -11.89
N ALA A 390 6.32 37.97 -11.74
CA ALA A 390 5.85 38.44 -10.44
C ALA A 390 4.59 37.67 -10.01
N LEU A 391 3.71 37.32 -10.94
CA LEU A 391 2.58 36.42 -10.68
C LEU A 391 3.08 35.03 -10.29
N MET A 392 4.00 34.46 -11.05
CA MET A 392 4.55 33.13 -10.76
C MET A 392 5.24 33.06 -9.41
N GLU A 393 6.02 34.08 -9.03
CA GLU A 393 6.65 34.15 -7.71
C GLU A 393 5.60 34.21 -6.59
N ARG A 394 4.54 35.02 -6.73
CA ARG A 394 3.43 35.04 -5.77
C ARG A 394 2.75 33.68 -5.66
N ILE A 395 2.48 33.01 -6.78
CA ILE A 395 1.85 31.68 -6.81
C ILE A 395 2.71 30.65 -6.08
N HIS A 396 4.01 30.57 -6.40
CA HIS A 396 4.93 29.63 -5.73
C HIS A 396 5.12 29.94 -4.24
N ALA A 397 5.22 31.23 -3.87
CA ALA A 397 5.32 31.64 -2.47
C ALA A 397 4.06 31.27 -1.67
N THR A 398 2.87 31.44 -2.26
CA THR A 398 1.60 31.04 -1.62
C THR A 398 1.46 29.52 -1.59
N GLY A 399 1.85 28.81 -2.65
CA GLY A 399 1.90 27.35 -2.66
C GLY A 399 2.77 26.77 -1.55
N ARG A 400 3.96 27.36 -1.31
CA ARG A 400 4.84 27.00 -0.17
C ARG A 400 4.13 27.15 1.17
N LYS A 401 3.41 28.26 1.39
CA LYS A 401 2.64 28.49 2.63
C LYS A 401 1.51 27.48 2.80
N ILE A 402 0.85 27.09 1.71
CA ILE A 402 -0.19 26.06 1.72
C ILE A 402 0.40 24.70 2.10
N MET A 403 1.54 24.30 1.52
CA MET A 403 2.22 23.06 1.90
C MET A 403 2.68 23.06 3.36
N GLN A 404 3.22 24.19 3.84
CA GLN A 404 3.55 24.38 5.26
C GLN A 404 2.33 24.22 6.17
N LEU A 405 1.18 24.76 5.76
CA LEU A 405 -0.08 24.60 6.48
C LEU A 405 -0.51 23.12 6.53
N CYS A 406 -0.52 22.40 5.39
CA CYS A 406 -0.89 20.98 5.37
C CYS A 406 -0.02 20.16 6.35
N VAL A 407 1.30 20.37 6.34
CA VAL A 407 2.23 19.70 7.27
C VAL A 407 1.96 20.09 8.72
N ALA A 408 1.75 21.38 9.01
CA ALA A 408 1.44 21.87 10.35
C ALA A 408 0.13 21.29 10.91
N MET A 409 -0.82 20.94 10.04
CA MET A 409 -2.08 20.28 10.40
C MET A 409 -1.95 18.76 10.59
N GLY A 410 -0.72 18.22 10.56
CA GLY A 410 -0.43 16.78 10.71
C GLY A 410 -0.50 15.99 9.40
N GLY A 411 -0.48 16.68 8.27
CA GLY A 411 -0.65 16.14 6.92
C GLY A 411 0.63 15.71 6.19
N SER A 412 0.50 15.53 4.88
CA SER A 412 1.60 15.30 3.92
C SER A 412 1.63 16.35 2.81
N ILE A 413 2.82 16.61 2.27
CA ILE A 413 3.02 17.49 1.10
C ILE A 413 2.51 16.88 -0.20
N THR A 414 2.17 15.58 -0.22
CA THR A 414 1.66 14.89 -1.40
C THR A 414 0.82 13.68 -1.03
N GLY A 415 -0.37 13.59 -1.61
CA GLY A 415 -1.30 12.50 -1.41
C GLY A 415 -1.22 11.44 -2.49
N GLU A 416 -1.04 11.86 -3.75
CA GLU A 416 -1.10 10.94 -4.90
C GLU A 416 -0.26 11.35 -6.12
N HIS A 417 0.30 12.57 -6.18
CA HIS A 417 1.05 13.05 -7.35
C HIS A 417 2.58 12.85 -7.26
N GLY A 418 3.07 12.27 -6.16
CA GLY A 418 4.49 12.15 -5.87
C GLY A 418 5.14 13.46 -5.43
N VAL A 419 6.45 13.44 -5.25
CA VAL A 419 7.30 14.56 -4.85
C VAL A 419 7.94 15.22 -6.07
N GLY A 420 8.50 14.42 -6.98
CA GLY A 420 9.11 14.88 -8.21
C GLY A 420 10.16 15.97 -8.02
N ILE A 421 10.17 16.93 -8.94
CA ILE A 421 10.96 18.16 -8.86
C ILE A 421 10.23 19.19 -8.00
N GLU A 422 8.91 19.26 -8.19
CA GLU A 422 8.05 20.32 -7.65
C GLU A 422 8.12 20.43 -6.13
N LYS A 423 8.11 19.29 -5.42
CA LYS A 423 7.92 19.25 -3.96
C LYS A 423 9.17 18.83 -3.19
N ARG A 424 10.28 18.53 -3.87
CA ARG A 424 11.52 18.02 -3.24
C ARG A 424 12.06 18.94 -2.15
N GLU A 425 11.92 20.25 -2.32
CA GLU A 425 12.36 21.27 -1.37
C GLU A 425 11.44 21.39 -0.14
N PHE A 426 10.26 20.75 -0.16
CA PHE A 426 9.34 20.67 0.99
C PHE A 426 9.56 19.42 1.84
N MET A 427 10.35 18.45 1.38
CA MET A 427 10.67 17.24 2.14
C MET A 427 11.21 17.52 3.56
N PRO A 428 12.07 18.53 3.79
CA PRO A 428 12.54 18.88 5.14
C PRO A 428 11.47 19.49 6.05
N LEU A 429 10.31 19.90 5.52
CA LEU A 429 9.17 20.30 6.35
C LEU A 429 8.53 19.09 7.04
N MET A 430 8.52 17.96 6.34
CA MET A 430 7.96 16.72 6.87
C MET A 430 9.00 15.94 7.66
N TYR A 431 10.14 15.67 7.05
CA TYR A 431 11.10 14.68 7.53
C TYR A 431 12.31 15.31 8.19
N THR A 432 12.77 14.67 9.27
CA THR A 432 14.01 15.03 9.93
C THR A 432 15.23 14.66 9.06
N PRO A 433 16.41 15.24 9.32
CA PRO A 433 17.63 14.87 8.62
C PRO A 433 17.96 13.36 8.68
N ASP A 434 17.68 12.69 9.81
CA ASP A 434 17.91 11.25 9.97
C ASP A 434 16.95 10.41 9.11
N GLU A 435 15.69 10.82 9.00
CA GLU A 435 14.68 10.17 8.16
C GLU A 435 15.04 10.32 6.67
N LEU A 436 15.41 11.52 6.23
CA LEU A 436 15.86 11.77 4.85
C LEU A 436 17.15 11.01 4.54
N ALA A 437 18.09 10.94 5.48
CA ALA A 437 19.30 10.15 5.34
C ALA A 437 19.02 8.65 5.25
N ALA A 438 18.04 8.12 5.99
CA ALA A 438 17.63 6.72 5.88
C ALA A 438 16.99 6.41 4.51
N MET A 439 16.19 7.32 3.96
CA MET A 439 15.71 7.19 2.57
C MET A 439 16.87 7.28 1.56
N TRP A 440 17.82 8.17 1.80
CA TRP A 440 19.01 8.31 0.95
C TRP A 440 19.90 7.06 0.98
N ASP A 441 20.05 6.42 2.14
CA ASP A 441 20.76 5.14 2.30
C ASP A 441 20.18 4.08 1.35
N VAL A 442 18.85 3.98 1.27
CA VAL A 442 18.15 3.11 0.32
C VAL A 442 18.47 3.50 -1.12
N LYS A 443 18.40 4.80 -1.46
CA LYS A 443 18.76 5.30 -2.81
C LYS A 443 20.17 4.88 -3.22
N GLU A 444 21.15 5.01 -2.34
CA GLU A 444 22.55 4.64 -2.64
C GLU A 444 22.76 3.14 -2.83
N ILE A 445 21.94 2.29 -2.21
CA ILE A 445 22.01 0.84 -2.41
C ILE A 445 21.50 0.45 -3.79
N PHE A 446 20.39 1.04 -4.21
CA PHE A 446 19.74 0.71 -5.49
C PHE A 446 20.40 1.40 -6.69
N ASP A 447 20.90 2.63 -6.51
CA ASP A 447 21.52 3.43 -7.57
C ASP A 447 22.75 4.20 -7.04
N PRO A 448 23.88 3.51 -6.81
CA PRO A 448 25.10 4.11 -6.28
C PRO A 448 25.67 5.23 -7.16
N LEU A 449 25.40 5.17 -8.47
CA LEU A 449 25.91 6.12 -9.45
C LEU A 449 24.95 7.28 -9.72
N LYS A 450 23.77 7.26 -9.10
CA LYS A 450 22.77 8.32 -9.17
C LYS A 450 22.33 8.59 -10.62
N ILE A 451 22.25 7.54 -11.44
CA ILE A 451 21.83 7.64 -12.84
C ILE A 451 20.32 7.54 -13.02
N LEU A 452 19.60 6.90 -12.10
CA LEU A 452 18.17 6.67 -12.20
C LEU A 452 17.39 7.86 -11.64
N ASN A 453 16.66 8.52 -12.54
CA ASN A 453 15.82 9.70 -12.34
C ASN A 453 16.42 10.76 -11.37
N PRO A 454 17.63 11.30 -11.65
CA PRO A 454 18.29 12.20 -10.72
C PRO A 454 17.57 13.55 -10.61
N GLY A 455 17.64 14.14 -9.41
CA GLY A 455 17.00 15.41 -9.07
C GLY A 455 15.56 15.28 -8.58
N LYS A 456 15.03 14.08 -8.34
CA LYS A 456 13.66 13.87 -7.86
C LYS A 456 13.67 13.42 -6.42
N ILE A 457 12.53 13.59 -5.75
CA ILE A 457 12.25 13.20 -4.35
C ILE A 457 13.07 14.00 -3.33
N PHE A 458 14.40 14.00 -3.44
CA PHE A 458 15.29 14.58 -2.43
C PHE A 458 15.58 16.06 -2.70
N PRO A 459 15.77 16.86 -1.63
CA PRO A 459 16.28 18.22 -1.76
C PRO A 459 17.57 18.28 -2.59
N THR A 460 17.87 19.46 -3.14
CA THR A 460 19.06 19.66 -3.97
C THR A 460 20.36 19.33 -3.22
N ALA A 461 20.41 19.62 -1.92
CA ALA A 461 21.49 19.17 -1.04
C ALA A 461 21.29 17.71 -0.66
N THR A 462 22.34 16.90 -0.83
CA THR A 462 22.36 15.51 -0.40
C THR A 462 21.99 15.42 1.09
N PRO A 463 20.97 14.63 1.47
CA PRO A 463 20.64 14.43 2.87
C PRO A 463 21.81 13.85 3.64
N THR A 464 22.09 14.42 4.82
CA THR A 464 23.09 13.90 5.75
C THR A 464 22.47 13.77 7.13
N SER A 465 22.74 12.65 7.80
CA SER A 465 22.42 12.49 9.21
C SER A 465 23.41 13.31 10.05
N PRO A 466 22.96 14.13 11.01
CA PRO A 466 23.85 14.68 12.03
C PRO A 466 24.49 13.52 12.80
N GLN A 467 25.83 13.47 12.82
CA GLN A 467 26.54 12.44 13.59
C GLN A 467 26.12 12.53 15.07
N SER A 468 25.47 11.49 15.57
CA SER A 468 25.26 11.34 17.00
C SER A 468 26.62 11.03 17.66
N PRO A 469 27.00 11.72 18.75
CA PRO A 469 28.27 11.46 19.40
C PRO A 469 28.35 10.00 19.86
N LEU A 470 29.50 9.38 19.63
CA LEU A 470 29.82 8.07 20.21
C LEU A 470 29.78 8.21 21.73
N LEU A 471 28.89 7.46 22.38
CA LEU A 471 28.87 7.37 23.83
C LEU A 471 30.02 6.47 24.27
N SER A 472 30.75 6.86 25.32
CA SER A 472 31.66 5.94 26.01
C SER A 472 30.84 4.73 26.47
N GLY A 473 31.31 3.52 26.18
CA GLY A 473 30.57 2.29 26.42
C GLY A 473 30.39 1.91 27.90
N GLU A 474 30.57 2.82 28.85
CA GLU A 474 30.49 2.52 30.28
C GLU A 474 29.06 2.72 30.80
N GLY A 475 28.49 1.69 31.45
CA GLY A 475 27.29 1.82 32.30
C GLY A 475 25.93 1.40 31.72
N VAL A 476 25.87 0.81 30.51
CA VAL A 476 24.61 0.25 29.95
C VAL A 476 24.54 -1.25 30.25
N ALA A 477 23.51 -1.68 30.97
CA ALA A 477 23.27 -3.09 31.29
C ALA A 477 23.14 -3.94 30.01
N ASP A 478 23.39 -5.25 30.11
CA ASP A 478 23.21 -6.18 28.98
C ASP A 478 21.74 -6.47 28.67
N GLU A 479 20.82 -6.09 29.56
CA GLU A 479 19.38 -6.13 29.32
C GLU A 479 18.77 -4.76 29.60
N ILE A 480 17.97 -4.25 28.66
CA ILE A 480 17.20 -3.02 28.85
C ILE A 480 15.80 -3.19 28.28
N ALA A 481 14.80 -2.74 29.05
CA ALA A 481 13.43 -2.55 28.59
C ALA A 481 13.15 -1.05 28.37
N PRO A 482 13.42 -0.49 27.17
CA PRO A 482 13.30 0.94 26.94
C PRO A 482 11.84 1.40 27.01
N ARG A 483 11.63 2.64 27.45
CA ARG A 483 10.30 3.29 27.50
C ARG A 483 10.01 4.14 26.27
N ASN A 484 11.03 4.46 25.48
CA ASN A 484 10.93 5.30 24.28
C ASN A 484 12.13 5.09 23.35
N ALA A 485 12.07 5.71 22.17
CA ALA A 485 13.11 5.63 21.16
C ALA A 485 14.48 6.17 21.63
N ALA A 486 14.52 7.20 22.48
CA ALA A 486 15.77 7.80 22.93
C ALA A 486 16.54 6.89 23.89
N GLU A 487 15.84 6.17 24.77
CA GLU A 487 16.44 5.14 25.63
C GLU A 487 16.98 3.96 24.80
N ALA A 488 16.18 3.45 23.86
CA ALA A 488 16.60 2.38 22.96
C ALA A 488 17.83 2.79 22.13
N ALA A 489 17.82 3.98 21.53
CA ALA A 489 18.91 4.52 20.74
C ALA A 489 20.21 4.67 21.53
N ARG A 490 20.12 5.10 22.79
CA ARG A 490 21.27 5.20 23.70
C ARG A 490 21.88 3.82 23.97
N ALA A 491 21.04 2.83 24.29
CA ALA A 491 21.48 1.46 24.54
C ALA A 491 22.14 0.83 23.31
N ILE A 492 21.49 0.96 22.15
CA ILE A 492 21.98 0.44 20.86
C ILE A 492 23.35 1.05 20.52
N ARG A 493 23.52 2.37 20.63
CA ARG A 493 24.82 3.01 20.39
C ARG A 493 25.91 2.51 21.32
N ALA A 494 25.61 2.37 22.61
CA ALA A 494 26.58 1.89 23.59
C ALA A 494 27.02 0.45 23.30
N TRP A 495 26.08 -0.46 23.04
CA TRP A 495 26.40 -1.85 22.70
C TRP A 495 27.09 -1.99 21.34
N ASN A 496 26.70 -1.19 20.34
CA ASN A 496 27.38 -1.17 19.04
C ASN A 496 28.84 -0.70 19.18
N ALA A 497 29.12 0.32 20.02
CA ALA A 497 30.48 0.74 20.35
C ALA A 497 31.29 -0.39 21.02
N GLN A 498 30.65 -1.19 21.88
CA GLN A 498 31.24 -2.37 22.52
C GLN A 498 31.36 -3.59 21.58
N GLY A 499 30.74 -3.57 20.40
CA GLY A 499 30.69 -4.73 19.51
C GLY A 499 29.80 -5.88 20.01
N LYS A 500 28.84 -5.59 20.90
CA LYS A 500 27.91 -6.60 21.42
C LYS A 500 26.84 -6.91 20.39
N LYS A 501 26.52 -8.20 20.25
CA LYS A 501 25.32 -8.64 19.54
C LYS A 501 24.09 -8.13 20.28
N ILE A 502 23.08 -7.67 19.56
CA ILE A 502 21.85 -7.09 20.12
C ILE A 502 20.68 -7.95 19.66
N PHE A 503 19.89 -8.43 20.61
CA PHE A 503 18.69 -9.23 20.36
C PHE A 503 17.45 -8.45 20.77
N ILE A 504 16.38 -8.53 19.97
CA ILE A 504 15.07 -7.99 20.35
C ILE A 504 14.19 -9.12 20.87
N ALA A 505 13.66 -8.93 22.07
CA ALA A 505 12.72 -9.84 22.70
C ALA A 505 11.58 -9.08 23.37
N ARG A 506 10.60 -9.81 23.86
CA ARG A 506 9.50 -9.25 24.66
C ARG A 506 9.82 -9.31 26.14
N ASP A 507 10.09 -10.52 26.64
CA ASP A 507 10.49 -10.86 28.01
C ASP A 507 11.33 -12.15 27.96
N GLU A 508 12.33 -12.32 28.84
CA GLU A 508 13.14 -13.55 28.94
C GLU A 508 12.33 -14.75 29.43
N THR A 509 11.22 -14.50 30.16
CA THR A 509 10.39 -15.53 30.81
C THR A 509 9.21 -16.00 29.96
N ALA A 510 8.94 -15.35 28.82
CA ALA A 510 7.84 -15.75 27.95
C ALA A 510 8.22 -17.01 27.14
N PRO A 511 7.30 -17.99 26.97
CA PRO A 511 7.55 -19.14 26.11
C PRO A 511 7.98 -18.66 24.72
N ARG A 512 8.98 -19.34 24.12
CA ARG A 512 9.51 -19.00 22.79
C ARG A 512 8.35 -18.78 21.82
N ALA A 513 8.24 -17.59 21.26
CA ALA A 513 7.26 -17.33 20.21
C ALA A 513 7.42 -18.40 19.12
N PRO A 514 6.33 -18.96 18.56
CA PRO A 514 6.38 -20.05 17.60
C PRO A 514 6.78 -19.58 16.19
N LEU A 515 7.36 -18.40 16.09
CA LEU A 515 8.02 -17.91 14.89
C LEU A 515 9.49 -17.74 15.24
N ARG A 516 10.40 -17.98 14.28
CA ARG A 516 11.85 -17.79 14.44
C ARG A 516 12.11 -16.54 15.29
N SER A 517 12.41 -16.77 16.56
CA SER A 517 12.67 -15.76 17.57
C SER A 517 13.80 -16.33 18.40
N ARG A 518 14.89 -15.57 18.48
CA ARG A 518 16.05 -15.95 19.28
C ARG A 518 16.23 -14.84 20.30
N ALA A 519 15.75 -15.06 21.51
CA ALA A 519 16.40 -14.41 22.65
C ALA A 519 17.85 -14.94 22.66
N GLY A 520 18.84 -14.05 22.75
CA GLY A 520 20.22 -14.48 22.94
C GLY A 520 20.27 -15.40 24.16
N ALA A 521 21.03 -16.50 24.11
CA ALA A 521 21.27 -17.23 25.35
C ALA A 521 21.99 -16.29 26.33
N ALA A 522 21.75 -16.44 27.64
CA ALA A 522 22.42 -15.62 28.64
C ALA A 522 23.95 -15.60 28.40
N GLY A 523 24.51 -14.42 28.13
CA GLY A 523 25.92 -14.22 27.78
C GLY A 523 26.28 -14.20 26.28
N GLU A 524 25.35 -14.43 25.34
CA GLU A 524 25.59 -14.35 23.89
C GLU A 524 25.58 -12.90 23.32
N GLY A 525 25.10 -11.93 24.09
CA GLY A 525 24.95 -10.53 23.68
C GLY A 525 24.05 -9.73 24.63
N ALA A 526 23.61 -8.57 24.18
CA ALA A 526 22.67 -7.71 24.87
C ALA A 526 21.22 -7.89 24.35
N THR A 527 20.23 -7.60 25.20
CA THR A 527 18.81 -7.81 24.94
C THR A 527 17.99 -6.52 25.10
N LEU A 528 17.21 -6.19 24.06
CA LEU A 528 16.16 -5.15 24.07
C LEU A 528 14.80 -5.79 24.33
N LEU A 529 14.22 -5.48 25.48
CA LEU A 529 12.89 -5.96 25.87
C LEU A 529 11.81 -4.95 25.52
N THR A 530 10.87 -5.34 24.67
CA THR A 530 9.76 -4.46 24.26
C THR A 530 8.69 -4.26 25.32
N ARG A 531 8.70 -4.99 26.45
CA ARG A 531 7.65 -4.96 27.49
C ARG A 531 7.27 -3.57 28.05
N ASN A 532 8.22 -2.62 28.06
CA ASN A 532 7.98 -1.25 28.54
C ASN A 532 7.47 -0.29 27.45
N LEU A 533 7.53 -0.69 26.19
CA LEU A 533 6.92 0.03 25.06
C LEU A 533 5.45 -0.38 24.96
N ARG A 534 4.63 0.01 25.94
CA ARG A 534 3.23 -0.43 26.05
C ARG A 534 2.26 0.77 26.03
N GLY A 535 1.04 0.54 25.56
CA GLY A 535 -0.05 1.50 25.58
C GLY A 535 -0.26 2.22 24.25
N ILE A 536 -1.46 2.79 24.13
CA ILE A 536 -1.88 3.60 22.98
C ILE A 536 -1.40 5.04 23.19
N THR A 537 -0.69 5.58 22.20
CA THR A 537 -0.15 6.96 22.23
C THR A 537 -1.06 7.93 21.51
N THR A 538 -1.84 7.48 20.52
CA THR A 538 -2.81 8.31 19.80
C THR A 538 -4.01 7.48 19.38
N ARG A 539 -5.21 8.00 19.61
CA ARG A 539 -6.47 7.47 19.06
C ARG A 539 -7.08 8.58 18.21
N ALA A 540 -7.21 8.35 16.91
CA ALA A 540 -7.83 9.29 15.99
C ALA A 540 -8.93 8.54 15.22
N LEU A 541 -10.09 8.39 15.86
CA LEU A 541 -11.18 7.55 15.36
C LEU A 541 -11.83 8.18 14.12
N GLU A 542 -12.00 9.50 14.16
CA GLU A 542 -12.45 10.33 13.05
C GLU A 542 -11.47 10.31 11.86
N ASP A 543 -10.23 9.91 12.10
CA ASP A 543 -9.18 9.73 11.11
C ASP A 543 -8.81 8.26 10.86
N LEU A 544 -9.59 7.31 11.39
CA LEU A 544 -9.44 5.86 11.22
C LEU A 544 -8.00 5.35 11.41
N TYR A 545 -7.28 5.84 12.43
CA TYR A 545 -6.00 5.26 12.81
C TYR A 545 -5.76 5.26 14.32
N VAL A 546 -4.87 4.38 14.74
CA VAL A 546 -4.35 4.32 16.11
C VAL A 546 -2.82 4.25 16.06
N THR A 547 -2.14 5.01 16.92
CA THR A 547 -0.70 4.85 17.17
C THR A 547 -0.51 4.17 18.52
N VAL A 548 0.25 3.08 18.52
CA VAL A 548 0.40 2.18 19.67
C VAL A 548 1.85 1.77 19.83
N ASN A 549 2.34 1.72 21.07
CA ASN A 549 3.70 1.27 21.34
C ASN A 549 3.85 -0.22 21.00
N ALA A 550 4.99 -0.59 20.43
CA ALA A 550 5.21 -1.88 19.76
C ALA A 550 5.16 -3.10 20.70
N GLY A 551 5.40 -2.92 22.01
CA GLY A 551 5.29 -3.95 23.04
C GLY A 551 3.86 -4.18 23.55
N THR A 552 2.86 -3.41 23.08
CA THR A 552 1.46 -3.60 23.47
C THR A 552 0.93 -4.93 22.94
N PRO A 553 0.37 -5.81 23.80
CA PRO A 553 -0.33 -7.01 23.36
C PRO A 553 -1.54 -6.67 22.46
N LEU A 554 -1.74 -7.43 21.39
CA LEU A 554 -2.88 -7.20 20.49
C LEU A 554 -4.22 -7.28 21.24
N ALA A 555 -4.36 -8.23 22.17
CA ALA A 555 -5.59 -8.41 22.95
C ALA A 555 -5.96 -7.15 23.76
N GLU A 556 -4.96 -6.43 24.29
CA GLU A 556 -5.18 -5.17 25.02
C GLU A 556 -5.63 -4.05 24.08
N LEU A 557 -4.94 -3.90 22.94
CA LEU A 557 -5.34 -2.91 21.93
C LEU A 557 -6.78 -3.14 21.46
N GLN A 558 -7.12 -4.39 21.15
CA GLN A 558 -8.46 -4.77 20.68
C GLN A 558 -9.53 -4.51 21.74
N ALA A 559 -9.28 -4.84 23.01
CA ALA A 559 -10.22 -4.58 24.11
C ALA A 559 -10.48 -3.08 24.31
N GLU A 560 -9.46 -2.25 24.12
CA GLU A 560 -9.58 -0.80 24.23
C GLU A 560 -10.33 -0.18 23.05
N LEU A 561 -10.09 -0.62 21.82
CA LEU A 561 -10.76 -0.12 20.61
C LEU A 561 -12.22 -0.58 20.50
N ALA A 562 -12.54 -1.76 21.01
CA ALA A 562 -13.89 -2.31 20.96
C ALA A 562 -14.92 -1.45 21.71
N ARG A 563 -14.49 -0.66 22.70
CA ARG A 563 -15.34 0.32 23.41
C ARG A 563 -15.91 1.38 22.46
N ASP A 564 -15.18 1.70 21.41
CA ASP A 564 -15.54 2.68 20.39
C ASP A 564 -16.13 2.04 19.13
N GLN A 565 -16.46 0.74 19.17
CA GLN A 565 -16.90 -0.05 18.01
C GLN A 565 -15.86 -0.08 16.86
N MET A 566 -14.58 0.00 17.21
CA MET A 566 -13.46 -0.03 16.26
C MET A 566 -12.51 -1.19 16.57
N TRP A 567 -11.68 -1.56 15.60
CA TRP A 567 -10.59 -2.51 15.77
C TRP A 567 -9.48 -2.31 14.75
N VAL A 568 -8.33 -2.93 14.99
CA VAL A 568 -7.35 -3.18 13.93
C VAL A 568 -7.60 -4.58 13.39
N PRO A 569 -7.78 -4.78 12.07
CA PRO A 569 -8.00 -6.08 11.44
C PRO A 569 -6.84 -7.09 11.53
N LEU A 570 -6.44 -7.44 12.74
CA LEU A 570 -5.38 -8.39 13.08
C LEU A 570 -5.93 -9.45 14.02
N VAL A 571 -5.45 -10.68 13.86
CA VAL A 571 -5.78 -11.81 14.74
C VAL A 571 -4.48 -12.48 15.16
N SER A 572 -4.37 -12.79 16.43
CA SER A 572 -3.29 -13.59 16.98
C SER A 572 -3.87 -14.76 17.79
N PRO A 573 -3.32 -15.98 17.63
CA PRO A 573 -3.67 -17.12 18.48
C PRO A 573 -3.07 -17.02 19.87
N PHE A 574 -2.03 -16.19 20.04
CA PHE A 574 -1.30 -15.99 21.29
C PHE A 574 -1.75 -14.69 21.94
N GLN A 575 -2.24 -14.76 23.18
CA GLN A 575 -2.71 -13.61 23.96
C GLN A 575 -1.63 -12.56 24.17
N ASP A 576 -0.39 -13.00 24.08
CA ASP A 576 0.80 -12.29 24.50
C ASP A 576 1.60 -11.76 23.29
N ALA A 577 1.11 -11.99 22.07
CA ALA A 577 1.65 -11.42 20.85
C ALA A 577 1.51 -9.90 20.84
N THR A 578 2.63 -9.22 20.64
CA THR A 578 2.69 -7.76 20.60
C THR A 578 2.54 -7.24 19.18
N ILE A 579 2.10 -5.99 19.06
CA ILE A 579 1.98 -5.30 17.76
C ILE A 579 3.31 -5.34 16.98
N GLY A 580 4.42 -5.01 17.63
CA GLY A 580 5.75 -5.03 17.02
C GLY A 580 6.17 -6.43 16.57
N GLY A 581 5.85 -7.47 17.35
CA GLY A 581 6.12 -8.86 16.98
C GLY A 581 5.32 -9.31 15.76
N ILE A 582 4.03 -8.97 15.70
CA ILE A 582 3.16 -9.27 14.55
C ILE A 582 3.70 -8.58 13.29
N ILE A 583 4.07 -7.30 13.37
CA ILE A 583 4.63 -6.55 12.25
C ILE A 583 5.97 -7.14 11.80
N ALA A 584 6.92 -7.29 12.73
CA ALA A 584 8.26 -7.77 12.40
C ALA A 584 8.28 -9.18 11.81
N THR A 585 7.28 -10.01 12.11
CA THR A 585 7.19 -11.39 11.57
C THR A 585 6.24 -11.53 10.38
N ASN A 586 5.56 -10.44 9.97
CA ASN A 586 4.52 -10.44 8.94
C ASN A 586 3.50 -11.57 9.16
N PHE A 587 3.01 -11.70 10.39
CA PHE A 587 2.15 -12.80 10.80
C PHE A 587 0.67 -12.54 10.49
N ASN A 588 0.26 -12.83 9.25
CA ASN A 588 -1.09 -12.60 8.76
C ASN A 588 -2.04 -13.77 9.09
N ALA A 589 -3.24 -13.43 9.56
CA ALA A 589 -4.40 -14.32 9.63
C ALA A 589 -5.20 -14.28 8.31
N PRO A 590 -6.19 -15.18 8.10
CA PRO A 590 -6.99 -15.30 6.87
C PRO A 590 -7.92 -14.12 6.51
N LEU A 591 -7.67 -12.91 7.01
CA LEU A 591 -8.49 -11.71 6.83
C LEU A 591 -8.21 -10.93 5.53
N ARG A 592 -7.16 -11.32 4.81
CA ARG A 592 -6.52 -10.48 3.79
C ARG A 592 -7.41 -10.12 2.62
N MET A 593 -8.33 -11.00 2.24
CA MET A 593 -9.26 -10.75 1.14
C MET A 593 -10.16 -9.53 1.40
N LYS A 594 -10.59 -9.33 2.65
CA LYS A 594 -11.44 -8.21 3.06
C LYS A 594 -10.64 -7.00 3.55
N TYR A 595 -9.57 -7.20 4.32
CA TYR A 595 -8.89 -6.13 5.04
C TYR A 595 -7.46 -5.81 4.56
N GLY A 596 -6.89 -6.63 3.66
CA GLY A 596 -5.47 -6.56 3.32
C GLY A 596 -4.56 -7.24 4.35
N GLY A 597 -3.26 -7.25 4.09
CA GLY A 597 -2.25 -7.78 5.01
C GLY A 597 -1.73 -6.72 5.97
N ILE A 598 -0.84 -7.09 6.89
CA ILE A 598 -0.17 -6.15 7.82
C ILE A 598 0.48 -4.98 7.07
N ARG A 599 1.10 -5.25 5.92
CA ARG A 599 1.65 -4.20 5.06
C ARG A 599 0.58 -3.18 4.66
N ASP A 600 -0.66 -3.56 4.42
CA ASP A 600 -1.72 -2.65 4.00
C ASP A 600 -2.30 -1.83 5.17
N LEU A 601 -2.16 -2.35 6.40
CA LEU A 601 -2.64 -1.73 7.63
C LEU A 601 -1.62 -0.77 8.28
N LEU A 602 -0.32 -0.95 8.00
CA LEU A 602 0.75 -0.11 8.56
C LEU A 602 0.91 1.19 7.77
N LEU A 603 0.56 2.31 8.40
CA LEU A 603 0.66 3.67 7.84
C LEU A 603 2.00 4.33 8.16
N ALA A 604 2.49 4.13 9.39
CA ALA A 604 3.74 4.68 9.87
C ALA A 604 4.34 3.84 11.01
N ALA A 605 5.63 3.97 11.27
CA ALA A 605 6.30 3.38 12.42
C ALA A 605 7.46 4.27 12.88
N ARG A 606 7.66 4.38 14.20
CA ARG A 606 8.92 4.88 14.74
C ARG A 606 9.87 3.73 14.96
N VAL A 607 11.07 3.81 14.39
CA VAL A 607 12.08 2.75 14.44
C VAL A 607 13.41 3.31 14.91
N VAL A 608 14.10 2.56 15.76
CA VAL A 608 15.52 2.81 16.07
C VAL A 608 16.37 1.86 15.24
N LEU A 609 17.15 2.42 14.33
CA LEU A 609 18.06 1.68 13.45
C LEU A 609 19.24 1.09 14.24
N PRO A 610 19.94 0.08 13.71
CA PRO A 610 21.10 -0.54 14.37
C PRO A 610 22.29 0.41 14.63
N ASP A 611 22.40 1.50 13.87
CA ASP A 611 23.37 2.58 14.12
C ASP A 611 22.91 3.56 15.22
N GLY A 612 21.70 3.38 15.75
CA GLY A 612 21.10 4.18 16.81
C GLY A 612 20.37 5.45 16.34
N ARG A 613 20.22 5.69 15.04
CA ARG A 613 19.30 6.73 14.54
C ARG A 613 17.86 6.35 14.89
N ALA A 614 17.08 7.32 15.38
CA ALA A 614 15.65 7.13 15.60
C ALA A 614 14.88 7.84 14.48
N ILE A 615 14.18 7.07 13.65
CA ILE A 615 13.48 7.57 12.47
C ILE A 615 11.97 7.34 12.59
N GLY A 616 11.18 8.30 12.12
CA GLY A 616 9.78 8.10 11.75
C GLY A 616 9.70 7.66 10.28
N ALA A 617 9.28 6.42 10.06
CA ALA A 617 8.97 5.89 8.74
C ALA A 617 7.48 6.14 8.44
N GLY A 618 7.16 6.80 7.33
CA GLY A 618 5.77 7.11 6.93
C GLY A 618 5.11 8.25 7.72
N ARG A 619 3.78 8.37 7.59
CA ARG A 619 2.95 9.39 8.27
C ARG A 619 1.56 8.83 8.64
N PRO A 620 0.91 9.34 9.70
CA PRO A 620 -0.40 8.88 10.15
C PRO A 620 -1.55 9.44 9.30
N VAL A 621 -1.46 9.30 7.98
CA VAL A 621 -2.49 9.70 7.02
C VAL A 621 -2.73 8.58 6.02
N VAL A 622 -3.96 8.47 5.50
CA VAL A 622 -4.34 7.37 4.58
C VAL A 622 -3.57 7.45 3.27
N LYS A 623 -3.37 8.67 2.75
CA LYS A 623 -2.59 8.94 1.54
C LYS A 623 -1.32 9.69 1.91
N ASN A 624 -0.19 9.03 1.73
CA ASN A 624 1.14 9.63 1.79
C ASN A 624 2.03 8.98 0.73
N VAL A 625 2.42 9.77 -0.26
CA VAL A 625 3.38 9.35 -1.30
C VAL A 625 4.66 10.20 -1.24
N ALA A 626 4.91 10.85 -0.09
CA ALA A 626 6.09 11.69 0.10
C ALA A 626 7.33 10.85 0.45
N GLY A 627 8.18 10.59 -0.54
CA GLY A 627 9.40 9.80 -0.37
C GLY A 627 9.14 8.30 -0.37
N TYR A 628 10.11 7.53 0.12
CA TYR A 628 10.02 6.06 0.11
C TYR A 628 9.13 5.51 1.23
N ASP A 629 8.36 4.47 0.92
CA ASP A 629 7.48 3.76 1.87
C ASP A 629 8.29 2.82 2.79
N LEU A 630 9.16 3.44 3.61
CA LEU A 630 10.02 2.75 4.58
C LEU A 630 9.27 1.85 5.59
N PRO A 631 8.03 2.13 6.04
CA PRO A 631 7.30 1.23 6.93
C PRO A 631 7.27 -0.23 6.45
N LYS A 632 7.16 -0.44 5.13
CA LYS A 632 7.07 -1.79 4.53
C LYS A 632 8.34 -2.61 4.74
N LEU A 633 9.52 -1.98 4.77
CA LEU A 633 10.79 -2.68 5.02
C LEU A 633 10.83 -3.36 6.40
N PHE A 634 10.10 -2.83 7.38
CA PHE A 634 10.08 -3.39 8.73
C PHE A 634 9.09 -4.55 8.88
N VAL A 635 8.14 -4.70 7.95
CA VAL A 635 7.20 -5.82 7.90
C VAL A 635 7.95 -7.07 7.46
N GLY A 636 7.94 -8.13 8.29
CA GLY A 636 8.68 -9.36 7.99
C GLY A 636 10.20 -9.22 8.13
N SER A 637 10.71 -8.12 8.70
CA SER A 637 12.15 -7.91 8.90
C SER A 637 12.76 -8.77 10.02
N TYR A 638 11.94 -9.39 10.87
CA TYR A 638 12.34 -10.08 12.10
C TYR A 638 13.23 -9.21 13.01
N GLY A 639 13.03 -7.88 12.97
CA GLY A 639 13.82 -6.91 13.73
C GLY A 639 15.26 -6.74 13.26
N THR A 640 15.67 -7.35 12.13
CA THR A 640 17.05 -7.30 11.64
C THR A 640 17.47 -5.92 11.09
N LEU A 641 16.50 -5.05 10.82
CA LEU A 641 16.68 -3.68 10.32
C LEU A 641 16.47 -2.61 11.40
N GLY A 642 16.11 -2.99 12.64
CA GLY A 642 15.90 -2.06 13.74
C GLY A 642 14.79 -2.48 14.71
N LEU A 643 14.71 -1.74 15.82
CA LEU A 643 13.65 -1.88 16.83
C LEU A 643 12.45 -1.00 16.47
N ILE A 644 11.30 -1.61 16.21
CA ILE A 644 10.02 -0.90 16.13
C ILE A 644 9.65 -0.43 17.55
N VAL A 645 9.50 0.88 17.73
CA VAL A 645 9.16 1.51 19.03
C VAL A 645 7.66 1.68 19.16
N ASP A 646 7.02 2.18 18.12
CA ASP A 646 5.59 2.34 17.98
C ASP A 646 5.18 2.20 16.52
N ALA A 647 3.90 1.90 16.30
CA ALA A 647 3.32 1.73 14.97
C ALA A 647 1.98 2.45 14.88
N THR A 648 1.72 3.06 13.72
CA THR A 648 0.42 3.63 13.37
C THR A 648 -0.31 2.68 12.42
N LEU A 649 -1.46 2.20 12.86
CA LEU A 649 -2.27 1.19 12.17
C LEU A 649 -3.61 1.77 11.75
N LYS A 650 -4.06 1.41 10.55
CA LYS A 650 -5.40 1.71 10.05
C LYS A 650 -6.44 1.00 10.91
N LEU A 651 -7.47 1.75 11.32
CA LEU A 651 -8.65 1.23 12.00
C LEU A 651 -9.74 0.85 11.00
N ALA A 652 -10.53 -0.14 11.37
CA ALA A 652 -11.80 -0.47 10.72
C ALA A 652 -12.92 -0.47 11.77
N PRO A 653 -14.18 -0.19 11.36
CA PRO A 653 -15.34 -0.47 12.19
C PRO A 653 -15.38 -1.95 12.56
N LEU A 654 -15.79 -2.26 13.79
CA LEU A 654 -16.10 -3.63 14.18
C LEU A 654 -17.26 -4.15 13.30
N PRO A 655 -17.16 -5.39 12.77
CA PRO A 655 -18.28 -5.99 12.05
C PRO A 655 -19.52 -6.04 12.94
N ARG A 656 -20.65 -5.54 12.42
CA ARG A 656 -21.94 -5.57 13.14
C ARG A 656 -22.54 -6.96 13.14
N ALA A 657 -22.26 -7.72 12.10
CA ALA A 657 -22.62 -9.12 11.95
C ALA A 657 -21.40 -9.94 11.51
N ARG A 658 -21.35 -11.17 11.98
CA ARG A 658 -20.42 -12.22 11.56
C ARG A 658 -21.16 -13.54 11.60
N ALA A 659 -21.03 -14.33 10.54
CA ALA A 659 -21.55 -15.69 10.54
C ALA A 659 -20.71 -16.58 9.61
N SER A 660 -20.71 -17.87 9.89
CA SER A 660 -19.94 -18.85 9.12
C SER A 660 -20.79 -20.01 8.63
N ILE A 661 -20.42 -20.53 7.46
CA ILE A 661 -20.88 -21.82 6.95
C ILE A 661 -19.74 -22.82 7.17
N ILE A 662 -20.07 -23.94 7.80
CA ILE A 662 -19.18 -25.10 7.92
C ILE A 662 -19.79 -26.24 7.09
N ALA A 663 -19.06 -26.65 6.07
CA ALA A 663 -19.37 -27.78 5.21
C ALA A 663 -18.39 -28.92 5.51
N PRO A 664 -18.83 -30.00 6.17
CA PRO A 664 -18.01 -31.19 6.34
C PRO A 664 -17.74 -31.83 4.97
N VAL A 665 -16.50 -32.24 4.72
CA VAL A 665 -16.09 -32.89 3.46
C VAL A 665 -15.20 -34.10 3.74
N ASP A 666 -15.45 -35.19 3.03
CA ASP A 666 -14.74 -36.46 3.24
C ASP A 666 -13.34 -36.48 2.64
N ASP A 667 -13.11 -35.61 1.66
CA ASP A 667 -11.90 -35.57 0.86
C ASP A 667 -11.36 -34.14 0.71
N LEU A 668 -10.04 -34.00 0.83
CA LEU A 668 -9.34 -32.73 0.75
C LEU A 668 -9.49 -32.09 -0.63
N LYS A 669 -9.39 -32.89 -1.70
CA LYS A 669 -9.52 -32.38 -3.07
C LYS A 669 -10.94 -31.82 -3.27
N ARG A 670 -11.97 -32.51 -2.81
CA ARG A 670 -13.35 -32.00 -2.86
C ARG A 670 -13.51 -30.68 -2.09
N GLY A 671 -12.94 -30.58 -0.88
CA GLY A 671 -12.95 -29.32 -0.13
C GLY A 671 -12.31 -28.15 -0.90
N MET A 672 -11.18 -28.41 -1.57
CA MET A 672 -10.47 -27.40 -2.36
C MET A 672 -11.25 -26.99 -3.63
N GLU A 673 -11.90 -27.94 -4.30
CA GLU A 673 -12.78 -27.65 -5.45
C GLU A 673 -13.95 -26.75 -5.04
N LEU A 674 -14.65 -27.10 -3.96
CA LEU A 674 -15.76 -26.31 -3.44
C LEU A 674 -15.34 -24.89 -3.05
N GLY A 675 -14.18 -24.75 -2.38
CA GLY A 675 -13.66 -23.43 -2.03
C GLY A 675 -13.18 -22.62 -3.24
N ALA A 676 -12.68 -23.26 -4.30
CA ALA A 676 -12.38 -22.59 -5.55
C ALA A 676 -13.67 -22.06 -6.22
N GLU A 677 -14.76 -22.82 -6.21
CA GLU A 677 -16.05 -22.37 -6.73
C GLU A 677 -16.64 -21.21 -5.92
N LEU A 678 -16.58 -21.27 -4.59
CA LEU A 678 -16.94 -20.13 -3.72
C LEU A 678 -16.10 -18.88 -4.05
N SER A 679 -14.79 -19.06 -4.26
CA SER A 679 -13.87 -17.97 -4.64
C SER A 679 -14.18 -17.36 -6.01
N ARG A 680 -14.98 -18.01 -6.88
CA ARG A 680 -15.45 -17.40 -8.13
C ARG A 680 -16.67 -16.50 -7.93
N VAL A 681 -17.47 -16.71 -6.89
CA VAL A 681 -18.77 -16.03 -6.71
C VAL A 681 -18.67 -14.92 -5.67
N CYS A 682 -18.09 -15.22 -4.51
CA CYS A 682 -18.13 -14.34 -3.34
C CYS A 682 -17.36 -13.03 -3.52
N LEU A 683 -17.86 -11.90 -3.01
CA LEU A 683 -17.15 -10.63 -3.17
C LEU A 683 -15.87 -10.56 -2.32
N VAL A 684 -16.01 -10.63 -0.99
CA VAL A 684 -14.95 -10.32 -0.02
C VAL A 684 -15.09 -11.14 1.28
N ALA A 685 -14.99 -12.47 1.17
CA ALA A 685 -14.95 -13.37 2.31
C ALA A 685 -13.92 -12.88 3.36
N SER A 686 -14.29 -12.87 4.63
CA SER A 686 -13.34 -12.59 5.72
C SER A 686 -12.50 -13.81 6.08
N GLY A 687 -12.88 -15.00 5.60
CA GLY A 687 -12.03 -16.18 5.58
C GLY A 687 -12.69 -17.31 4.78
N LEU A 688 -11.88 -18.06 4.03
CA LEU A 688 -12.29 -19.25 3.29
C LEU A 688 -11.19 -20.30 3.35
N LEU A 689 -11.41 -21.32 4.17
CA LEU A 689 -10.39 -22.29 4.55
C LEU A 689 -10.87 -23.72 4.36
N VAL A 690 -9.95 -24.61 3.99
CA VAL A 690 -10.11 -26.05 4.26
C VAL A 690 -9.21 -26.42 5.43
N TRP A 691 -9.80 -27.05 6.44
CA TRP A 691 -9.12 -27.39 7.69
C TRP A 691 -9.22 -28.88 7.99
N ARG A 692 -8.11 -29.43 8.51
CA ARG A 692 -8.04 -30.72 9.19
C ARG A 692 -7.28 -30.57 10.50
N GLY A 693 -7.93 -30.84 11.62
CA GLY A 693 -7.23 -30.80 12.91
C GLY A 693 -8.07 -30.82 14.18
N GLY A 694 -9.39 -31.01 14.11
CA GLY A 694 -10.26 -31.02 15.29
C GLY A 694 -11.66 -31.56 15.01
N ASN A 695 -12.51 -31.51 16.03
CA ASN A 695 -13.89 -32.00 15.94
C ASN A 695 -14.73 -31.06 15.08
N ILE A 696 -15.41 -31.59 14.06
CA ILE A 696 -16.35 -30.82 13.24
C ILE A 696 -17.72 -30.91 13.90
N PRO A 697 -18.37 -29.78 14.26
CA PRO A 697 -19.68 -29.82 14.91
C PRO A 697 -20.70 -30.66 14.10
N GLY A 698 -21.19 -31.74 14.71
CA GLY A 698 -22.23 -32.60 14.11
C GLY A 698 -21.76 -33.47 12.94
N SER A 699 -20.45 -33.67 12.73
CA SER A 699 -19.94 -34.52 11.65
C SER A 699 -18.69 -35.30 12.05
N THR A 700 -18.53 -36.50 11.48
CA THR A 700 -17.31 -37.33 11.59
C THR A 700 -16.37 -37.15 10.40
N ALA A 701 -16.68 -36.24 9.48
CA ALA A 701 -15.84 -36.01 8.30
C ALA A 701 -14.41 -35.58 8.72
N PRO A 702 -13.37 -35.98 8.00
CA PRO A 702 -11.98 -35.64 8.30
C PRO A 702 -11.61 -34.18 7.98
N TYR A 703 -12.37 -33.49 7.12
CA TYR A 703 -12.10 -32.12 6.71
C TYR A 703 -13.33 -31.24 6.83
N ALA A 704 -13.12 -29.94 7.07
CA ALA A 704 -14.16 -28.92 6.99
C ALA A 704 -13.76 -27.83 6.01
N LEU A 705 -14.67 -27.47 5.11
CA LEU A 705 -14.63 -26.19 4.40
C LEU A 705 -15.37 -25.15 5.25
N ILE A 706 -14.70 -24.05 5.56
CA ILE A 706 -15.22 -22.98 6.40
C ILE A 706 -15.23 -21.70 5.59
N TYR A 707 -16.40 -21.08 5.49
CA TYR A 707 -16.60 -19.78 4.88
C TYR A 707 -17.12 -18.81 5.93
N THR A 708 -16.45 -17.68 6.14
CA THR A 708 -16.88 -16.63 7.07
C THR A 708 -17.17 -15.34 6.30
N ALA A 709 -18.35 -14.76 6.59
CA ALA A 709 -18.75 -13.43 6.17
C ALA A 709 -18.76 -12.47 7.37
N GLU A 710 -18.39 -11.22 7.14
CA GLU A 710 -18.40 -10.14 8.13
C GLU A 710 -18.90 -8.86 7.49
N GLY A 711 -19.62 -8.01 8.22
CA GLY A 711 -20.06 -6.72 7.70
C GLY A 711 -21.30 -6.20 8.44
N ILE A 712 -22.15 -5.52 7.69
CA ILE A 712 -23.54 -5.27 8.11
C ILE A 712 -24.38 -6.52 7.88
N GLU A 713 -25.52 -6.62 8.55
CA GLU A 713 -26.36 -7.82 8.55
C GLU A 713 -26.83 -8.20 7.14
N GLU A 714 -27.23 -7.22 6.34
CA GLU A 714 -27.70 -7.43 4.97
C GLU A 714 -26.59 -7.96 4.05
N ASP A 715 -25.35 -7.46 4.18
CA ASP A 715 -24.20 -7.96 3.44
C ASP A 715 -23.88 -9.41 3.82
N VAL A 716 -23.88 -9.72 5.13
CA VAL A 716 -23.60 -11.06 5.63
C VAL A 716 -24.67 -12.05 5.15
N ASN A 717 -25.94 -11.67 5.23
CA ASN A 717 -27.04 -12.51 4.77
C ASN A 717 -26.99 -12.78 3.27
N ALA A 718 -26.76 -11.74 2.45
CA ALA A 718 -26.64 -11.88 0.99
C ALA A 718 -25.45 -12.77 0.60
N GLU A 719 -24.29 -12.54 1.23
CA GLU A 719 -23.08 -13.30 0.96
C GLU A 719 -23.22 -14.78 1.33
N LEU A 720 -23.80 -15.08 2.50
CA LEU A 720 -24.03 -16.46 2.92
C LEU A 720 -25.12 -17.16 2.10
N ALA A 721 -26.14 -16.45 1.62
CA ALA A 721 -27.11 -17.01 0.69
C ALA A 721 -26.46 -17.45 -0.63
N GLN A 722 -25.57 -16.63 -1.19
CA GLN A 722 -24.80 -16.98 -2.39
C GLN A 722 -23.88 -18.17 -2.14
N ALA A 723 -23.14 -18.17 -1.02
CA ALA A 723 -22.25 -19.27 -0.66
C ALA A 723 -23.01 -20.60 -0.50
N ARG A 724 -24.19 -20.59 0.16
CA ARG A 724 -25.05 -21.79 0.26
C ARG A 724 -25.51 -22.28 -1.10
N ALA A 725 -25.98 -21.38 -1.96
CA ALA A 725 -26.47 -21.77 -3.28
C ALA A 725 -25.38 -22.47 -4.09
N VAL A 726 -24.14 -21.97 -4.05
CA VAL A 726 -22.98 -22.62 -4.67
C VAL A 726 -22.76 -24.02 -4.09
N LEU A 727 -22.69 -24.15 -2.75
CA LEU A 727 -22.44 -25.43 -2.09
C LEU A 727 -23.55 -26.46 -2.36
N GLN A 728 -24.81 -26.04 -2.36
CA GLN A 728 -25.96 -26.90 -2.64
C GLN A 728 -26.00 -27.36 -4.09
N ASN A 729 -25.70 -26.47 -5.05
CA ASN A 729 -25.56 -26.82 -6.46
C ASN A 729 -24.43 -27.84 -6.70
N GLU A 730 -23.38 -27.75 -5.88
CA GLU A 730 -22.28 -28.70 -5.82
C GLU A 730 -22.60 -29.97 -4.98
N GLY A 731 -23.86 -30.19 -4.61
CA GLY A 731 -24.30 -31.42 -3.95
C GLY A 731 -23.95 -31.54 -2.47
N VAL A 732 -23.54 -30.46 -1.80
CA VAL A 732 -23.33 -30.44 -0.36
C VAL A 732 -24.69 -30.29 0.35
N SER A 733 -25.20 -31.40 0.89
CA SER A 733 -26.52 -31.47 1.53
C SER A 733 -26.53 -31.04 3.01
N HIS A 734 -25.41 -31.23 3.72
CA HIS A 734 -25.28 -30.90 5.13
C HIS A 734 -24.43 -29.64 5.31
N LEU A 735 -25.08 -28.54 5.67
CA LEU A 735 -24.44 -27.26 5.96
C LEU A 735 -24.79 -26.84 7.39
N ALA A 736 -23.78 -26.70 8.25
CA ALA A 736 -23.98 -26.07 9.55
C ALA A 736 -23.77 -24.55 9.38
N GLN A 737 -24.76 -23.75 9.76
CA GLN A 737 -24.56 -22.32 9.99
C GLN A 737 -24.31 -22.12 11.47
N LEU A 738 -23.25 -21.41 11.80
CA LEU A 738 -22.93 -21.06 13.17
C LEU A 738 -22.42 -19.62 13.23
N ASP A 739 -22.65 -18.96 14.36
CA ASP A 739 -21.99 -17.68 14.68
C ASP A 739 -20.51 -17.90 15.02
N ALA A 740 -20.15 -19.11 15.47
CA ALA A 740 -18.79 -19.57 15.76
C ALA A 740 -18.64 -21.10 15.62
N PRO A 741 -17.46 -21.64 15.30
CA PRO A 741 -16.21 -20.93 15.07
C PRO A 741 -16.15 -20.26 13.68
N SER A 742 -15.49 -19.11 13.60
CA SER A 742 -15.10 -18.49 12.33
C SER A 742 -13.84 -19.12 11.75
N ALA A 743 -13.54 -18.81 10.48
CA ALA A 743 -12.27 -19.17 9.84
C ALA A 743 -11.06 -18.71 10.66
N ASN A 744 -11.14 -17.53 11.29
CA ASN A 744 -10.07 -17.00 12.13
C ASN A 744 -9.92 -17.77 13.44
N ASP A 745 -11.03 -18.24 14.03
CA ASP A 745 -11.02 -19.04 15.25
C ASP A 745 -10.36 -20.40 14.98
N VAL A 746 -10.74 -21.05 13.86
CA VAL A 746 -10.13 -22.32 13.44
C VAL A 746 -8.66 -22.16 13.09
N TRP A 747 -8.28 -21.06 12.42
CA TRP A 747 -6.88 -20.74 12.18
C TRP A 747 -6.11 -20.57 13.49
N ALA A 748 -6.70 -19.88 14.47
CA ALA A 748 -6.07 -19.65 15.74
C ALA A 748 -5.95 -20.95 16.57
N ASP A 749 -6.96 -21.82 16.51
CA ASP A 749 -6.96 -23.14 17.16
C ASP A 749 -5.90 -24.06 16.59
N PHE A 750 -5.71 -24.06 15.25
CA PHE A 750 -4.59 -24.75 14.65
C PHE A 750 -3.28 -24.31 15.30
N TRP A 751 -3.02 -23.02 15.46
CA TRP A 751 -1.79 -22.53 16.08
C TRP A 751 -1.64 -22.89 17.56
N ARG A 752 -2.74 -22.92 18.32
CA ARG A 752 -2.75 -23.29 19.75
C ARG A 752 -2.60 -24.79 20.00
N ALA A 753 -2.92 -25.64 19.02
CA ALA A 753 -2.84 -27.08 19.17
C ALA A 753 -1.41 -27.53 19.58
N PRO A 754 -1.25 -28.29 20.69
CA PRO A 754 0.05 -28.71 21.17
C PRO A 754 0.71 -29.68 20.18
N SER A 755 1.93 -29.38 19.75
CA SER A 755 2.70 -30.24 18.85
C SER A 755 4.18 -29.84 18.85
N ASP A 756 5.06 -30.84 18.85
CA ASP A 756 6.51 -30.65 18.67
C ASP A 756 6.91 -30.60 17.18
N ALA A 757 6.00 -30.91 16.26
CA ALA A 757 6.28 -30.88 14.84
C ALA A 757 6.39 -29.44 14.33
N PRO A 758 7.40 -29.13 13.49
CA PRO A 758 7.50 -27.82 12.87
C PRO A 758 6.29 -27.56 11.96
N VAL A 759 5.83 -26.31 11.98
CA VAL A 759 4.81 -25.75 11.10
C VAL A 759 5.51 -25.28 9.84
N LEU A 760 5.10 -25.86 8.72
CA LEU A 760 5.46 -25.38 7.40
C LEU A 760 4.44 -24.36 6.93
N ARG A 761 4.92 -23.25 6.35
CA ARG A 761 4.11 -22.30 5.58
C ARG A 761 4.56 -22.35 4.13
N ALA A 762 3.64 -22.70 3.24
CA ALA A 762 3.84 -22.61 1.81
C ALA A 762 2.86 -21.61 1.20
N GLY A 763 3.32 -20.86 0.20
CA GLY A 763 2.50 -19.93 -0.57
C GLY A 763 2.67 -20.20 -2.07
N VAL A 764 1.56 -20.30 -2.79
CA VAL A 764 1.49 -20.45 -4.26
C VAL A 764 0.40 -19.53 -4.81
N ALA A 765 0.18 -19.52 -6.13
CA ALA A 765 -0.98 -18.80 -6.65
C ALA A 765 -2.29 -19.49 -6.21
N PRO A 766 -3.37 -18.75 -5.90
CA PRO A 766 -4.65 -19.33 -5.49
C PRO A 766 -5.17 -20.38 -6.48
N LYS A 767 -4.99 -20.15 -7.80
CA LYS A 767 -5.34 -21.14 -8.83
C LYS A 767 -4.58 -22.47 -8.72
N ASP A 768 -3.35 -22.43 -8.20
CA ASP A 768 -2.45 -23.59 -8.14
C ASP A 768 -2.57 -24.33 -6.80
N LEU A 769 -3.16 -23.71 -5.78
CA LEU A 769 -3.29 -24.27 -4.44
C LEU A 769 -3.99 -25.64 -4.41
N PRO A 770 -5.11 -25.89 -5.14
CA PRO A 770 -5.75 -27.21 -5.16
C PRO A 770 -4.83 -28.31 -5.70
N ALA A 771 -4.15 -28.05 -6.82
CA ALA A 771 -3.21 -29.00 -7.43
C ALA A 771 -1.97 -29.21 -6.54
N PHE A 772 -1.45 -28.14 -5.95
CA PHE A 772 -0.33 -28.18 -5.02
C PHE A 772 -0.64 -29.09 -3.83
N VAL A 773 -1.74 -28.83 -3.11
CA VAL A 773 -2.09 -29.59 -1.90
C VAL A 773 -2.43 -31.04 -2.25
N GLY A 774 -3.16 -31.29 -3.34
CA GLY A 774 -3.48 -32.65 -3.81
C GLY A 774 -2.25 -33.48 -4.15
N GLY A 775 -1.19 -32.86 -4.70
CA GLY A 775 0.06 -33.53 -5.05
C GLY A 775 0.97 -33.89 -3.88
N LEU A 776 0.75 -33.34 -2.68
CA LEU A 776 1.64 -33.53 -1.53
C LEU A 776 1.42 -34.86 -0.78
N ALA A 777 0.28 -35.53 -0.99
CA ALA A 777 -0.10 -36.76 -0.26
C ALA A 777 0.16 -36.62 1.26
N LEU A 778 -0.50 -35.65 1.87
CA LEU A 778 -0.23 -35.18 3.24
C LEU A 778 -0.56 -36.20 4.36
N GLY A 779 -1.07 -37.39 4.03
CA GLY A 779 -1.38 -38.43 5.02
C GLY A 779 -2.31 -37.87 6.11
N ASP A 780 -1.97 -38.08 7.38
CA ASP A 780 -2.72 -37.58 8.54
C ASP A 780 -2.24 -36.22 9.09
N ALA A 781 -1.42 -35.49 8.33
CA ALA A 781 -0.94 -34.18 8.74
C ALA A 781 -2.10 -33.21 9.00
N SER A 782 -2.06 -32.52 10.14
CA SER A 782 -2.94 -31.37 10.37
C SER A 782 -2.62 -30.26 9.38
N LEU A 783 -3.65 -29.60 8.85
CA LEU A 783 -3.47 -28.55 7.87
C LEU A 783 -4.56 -27.49 7.92
N ILE A 784 -4.19 -26.32 7.42
CA ILE A 784 -5.09 -25.26 6.98
C ILE A 784 -4.65 -24.84 5.58
N ALA A 785 -5.58 -24.93 4.62
CA ALA A 785 -5.43 -24.32 3.32
C ALA A 785 -6.34 -23.09 3.24
N ASP A 786 -5.73 -21.91 3.13
CA ASP A 786 -6.41 -20.63 2.92
C ASP A 786 -6.47 -20.34 1.43
N ILE A 787 -7.66 -20.56 0.87
CA ILE A 787 -7.87 -20.68 -0.58
C ILE A 787 -7.69 -19.34 -1.29
N PRO A 788 -8.36 -18.24 -0.90
CA PRO A 788 -8.19 -16.95 -1.57
C PRO A 788 -6.76 -16.44 -1.52
N ASN A 789 -6.02 -16.81 -0.47
CA ASN A 789 -4.65 -16.36 -0.29
C ASN A 789 -3.59 -17.26 -0.92
N GLY A 790 -3.96 -18.46 -1.38
CA GLY A 790 -3.00 -19.42 -1.93
C GLY A 790 -2.03 -19.97 -0.89
N MET A 791 -2.46 -20.09 0.36
CA MET A 791 -1.59 -20.39 1.50
C MET A 791 -1.90 -21.77 2.10
N LEU A 792 -0.84 -22.51 2.43
CA LEU A 792 -0.91 -23.78 3.16
C LEU A 792 -0.10 -23.67 4.46
N TYR A 793 -0.73 -23.98 5.58
CA TYR A 793 -0.10 -24.24 6.86
C TYR A 793 -0.25 -25.72 7.18
N THR A 794 0.83 -26.41 7.55
CA THR A 794 0.75 -27.84 7.88
C THR A 794 1.78 -28.23 8.92
N ARG A 795 1.42 -29.20 9.79
CA ARG A 795 2.34 -29.85 10.73
C ARG A 795 2.51 -31.32 10.39
N GLY A 796 3.76 -31.80 10.47
CA GLY A 796 4.10 -33.20 10.21
C GLY A 796 4.32 -33.53 8.73
N ALA A 797 4.11 -32.58 7.83
CA ALA A 797 4.46 -32.75 6.42
C ALA A 797 5.98 -32.61 6.21
N PRO A 798 6.61 -33.47 5.39
CA PRO A 798 8.04 -33.39 5.07
C PRO A 798 8.38 -32.14 4.23
N LEU A 799 9.29 -31.30 4.72
CA LEU A 799 9.72 -30.07 4.04
C LEU A 799 10.32 -30.35 2.66
N GLU A 800 11.06 -31.45 2.52
CA GLU A 800 11.66 -31.95 1.29
C GLU A 800 10.64 -32.31 0.22
N ARG A 801 9.37 -32.49 0.59
CA ARG A 801 8.26 -32.68 -0.35
C ARG A 801 7.54 -31.37 -0.64
N VAL A 802 7.20 -30.62 0.41
CA VAL A 802 6.40 -29.39 0.29
C VAL A 802 7.14 -28.31 -0.49
N ARG A 803 8.44 -28.13 -0.22
CA ARG A 803 9.21 -27.02 -0.79
C ARG A 803 9.46 -27.15 -2.29
N PRO A 804 9.97 -28.27 -2.83
CA PRO A 804 10.17 -28.40 -4.28
C PRO A 804 8.86 -28.25 -5.07
N ALA A 805 7.75 -28.79 -4.54
CA ALA A 805 6.44 -28.66 -5.16
C ALA A 805 5.98 -27.19 -5.21
N ALA A 806 6.16 -26.42 -4.13
CA ALA A 806 5.81 -24.99 -4.12
C ALA A 806 6.70 -24.18 -5.07
N LEU A 807 8.02 -24.44 -5.08
CA LEU A 807 8.98 -23.74 -5.93
C LEU A 807 8.73 -24.01 -7.43
N THR A 808 8.30 -25.21 -7.80
CA THR A 808 7.94 -25.56 -9.19
C THR A 808 6.76 -24.71 -9.70
N LEU A 809 5.87 -24.29 -8.80
CA LEU A 809 4.73 -23.40 -9.09
C LEU A 809 5.08 -21.92 -8.94
N GLY A 810 6.36 -21.58 -8.80
CA GLY A 810 6.81 -20.20 -8.56
C GLY A 810 6.42 -19.63 -7.20
N GLY A 811 6.08 -20.49 -6.24
CA GLY A 811 5.76 -20.16 -4.85
C GLY A 811 6.96 -20.27 -3.91
N TYR A 812 6.71 -20.55 -2.64
CA TYR A 812 7.74 -20.81 -1.62
C TYR A 812 7.24 -21.78 -0.55
N ALA A 813 8.15 -22.39 0.21
CA ALA A 813 7.82 -23.05 1.48
C ALA A 813 8.92 -22.91 2.52
N ILE A 814 8.55 -22.41 3.71
CA ILE A 814 9.45 -22.15 4.84
C ILE A 814 8.97 -22.83 6.11
N VAL A 815 9.89 -22.99 7.05
CA VAL A 815 9.62 -23.44 8.42
C VAL A 815 9.39 -22.23 9.31
N LEU A 816 8.26 -22.18 10.01
CA LEU A 816 7.87 -21.06 10.87
C LEU A 816 8.43 -21.18 12.30
N ASN A 817 8.33 -22.35 12.93
CA ASN A 817 8.96 -22.71 14.21
C ASN A 817 9.99 -23.83 14.05
N GLY A 818 11.04 -23.79 14.87
CA GLY A 818 12.15 -24.73 14.84
C GLY A 818 13.39 -24.18 14.13
N GLN A 819 14.52 -24.87 14.29
CA GLN A 819 15.78 -24.50 13.63
C GLN A 819 15.91 -25.20 12.27
N THR A 820 16.32 -24.44 11.27
CA THR A 820 16.65 -24.95 9.94
C THR A 820 17.96 -24.33 9.47
N GLY A 821 18.84 -25.12 8.84
CA GLY A 821 20.08 -24.59 8.25
C GLY A 821 19.86 -23.66 7.05
N ASP A 822 18.70 -23.75 6.39
CA ASP A 822 18.31 -22.90 5.27
C ASP A 822 16.99 -22.18 5.54
N ALA A 823 17.06 -20.85 5.64
CA ALA A 823 15.96 -19.99 6.01
C ALA A 823 14.80 -20.03 4.99
N TRP A 824 15.11 -20.12 3.71
CA TRP A 824 14.16 -19.95 2.60
C TRP A 824 13.97 -21.23 1.79
N GLY A 825 15.01 -22.02 1.60
CA GLY A 825 14.96 -23.13 0.64
C GLY A 825 15.33 -22.74 -0.80
N TYR A 826 15.63 -21.47 -1.04
CA TYR A 826 15.97 -20.87 -2.32
C TYR A 826 16.76 -19.58 -2.07
N ARG A 827 17.35 -19.02 -3.13
CA ARG A 827 18.01 -17.71 -3.08
C ARG A 827 17.06 -16.65 -3.65
N PRO A 828 16.48 -15.74 -2.83
CA PRO A 828 15.72 -14.62 -3.34
C PRO A 828 16.56 -13.77 -4.30
N GLU A 829 15.98 -13.34 -5.43
CA GLU A 829 16.70 -12.51 -6.41
C GLU A 829 17.09 -11.15 -5.82
N GLY A 830 16.30 -10.62 -4.87
CA GLY A 830 16.59 -9.41 -4.11
C GLY A 830 17.58 -9.58 -2.94
N LEU A 831 18.17 -10.75 -2.73
CA LEU A 831 19.01 -11.04 -1.55
C LEU A 831 20.18 -10.07 -1.38
N ASP A 832 20.84 -9.70 -2.47
CA ASP A 832 21.99 -8.80 -2.40
C ASP A 832 21.58 -7.40 -1.93
N LEU A 833 20.39 -6.93 -2.32
CA LEU A 833 19.84 -5.65 -1.86
C LEU A 833 19.46 -5.72 -0.37
N MET A 834 18.86 -6.83 0.07
CA MET A 834 18.55 -7.04 1.49
C MET A 834 19.82 -7.02 2.36
N ARG A 835 20.87 -7.72 1.91
CA ARG A 835 22.17 -7.73 2.59
C ARG A 835 22.85 -6.38 2.56
N ALA A 836 22.80 -5.67 1.44
CA ALA A 836 23.35 -4.31 1.33
C ALA A 836 22.63 -3.33 2.27
N LEU A 837 21.31 -3.43 2.39
CA LEU A 837 20.52 -2.62 3.32
C LEU A 837 20.87 -2.94 4.78
N LYS A 838 20.91 -4.23 5.13
CA LYS A 838 21.34 -4.63 6.48
C LYS A 838 22.77 -4.14 6.76
N ALA A 839 23.71 -4.32 5.85
CA ALA A 839 25.09 -3.88 6.02
C ALA A 839 25.23 -2.34 6.09
N ARG A 840 24.36 -1.60 5.40
CA ARG A 840 24.36 -0.13 5.45
C ARG A 840 23.98 0.40 6.83
N TRP A 841 23.00 -0.21 7.50
CA TRP A 841 22.54 0.23 8.83
C TRP A 841 23.20 -0.53 9.98
N ASP A 842 23.67 -1.76 9.75
CA ASP A 842 24.33 -2.65 10.70
C ASP A 842 25.65 -3.20 10.10
N PRO A 843 26.67 -2.36 9.88
CA PRO A 843 27.91 -2.75 9.21
C PRO A 843 28.73 -3.81 9.96
N ARG A 844 28.46 -4.01 11.26
CA ARG A 844 29.11 -5.02 12.10
C ARG A 844 28.27 -6.30 12.24
N GLY A 845 27.07 -6.36 11.66
CA GLY A 845 26.18 -7.52 11.72
C GLY A 845 25.76 -7.90 13.14
N LEU A 846 25.60 -6.90 14.03
CA LEU A 846 25.36 -7.12 15.45
C LEU A 846 23.88 -7.27 15.78
N PHE A 847 22.98 -6.81 14.93
CA PHE A 847 21.55 -6.67 15.26
C PHE A 847 20.75 -7.89 14.78
N ASN A 848 20.12 -8.61 15.73
CA ASN A 848 19.44 -9.90 15.53
C ASN A 848 20.25 -10.87 14.63
N PRO A 849 21.50 -11.20 14.98
CA PRO A 849 22.39 -11.97 14.11
C PRO A 849 21.86 -13.40 13.89
N GLY A 850 21.99 -13.89 12.66
CA GLY A 850 21.51 -15.21 12.26
C GLY A 850 19.99 -15.32 12.10
N MET A 851 19.26 -14.22 12.26
CA MET A 851 17.82 -14.16 11.97
C MET A 851 17.60 -13.82 10.51
N PHE A 852 16.87 -14.69 9.82
CA PHE A 852 16.24 -14.47 8.51
C PHE A 852 17.17 -14.06 7.33
N VAL A 853 17.80 -12.88 7.36
CA VAL A 853 18.84 -12.45 6.41
C VAL A 853 20.22 -12.67 7.05
N VAL A 854 20.92 -13.69 6.55
CA VAL A 854 22.26 -14.10 6.99
C VAL A 854 23.35 -13.49 6.14
#